data_AF-A0A9D0XZL8-F1
#
_entry.id   AF-A0A9D0XZL8-F1
#
_cell.length_a   1.000
_cell.length_b   1.000
_cell.length_c   1.000
_cell.angle_alpha   90.00
_cell.angle_beta   90.00
_cell.angle_gamma   90.00
#
_symmetry.space_group_name_H-M   'P 1'
#
loop_
_entity.id
_entity.type
_entity.pdbx_description
1 polymer ?
#
loop_
_entity_poly.entity_id
_entity_poly.type
_entity_poly.pdbx_seq_one_letter_code
_entity_poly.pdbx_strand_id
1 'polypeptide(L)'
;MSDRDFYFNNENEFVIENYNKAKPFSSFLPAIAGLHGKPLWLYYVNRGQCIATFGINNKDYSIMEFQPANKAYRQTPLQGFRTFLKIKDTETGKTEYYEPFQDNLHDAGKDIRQRMFISSHDVRIEDINSTLGIKTEVMFCTLPGESIASLLRSLKIQNLSERKLEIEIADGMPAIIPYYLTNQDMKNESNLRQAWMGVENHETIPFYRIKVLPYDTPETIDIEGGNFFINVSFENGEAKFAKTIVEPYTLFGSKNDFSYPEKFCSDDFTFPQEQVTVGTTPCAFGYRRIVLPENGSDTSYTLVGSAEKYDELIRFAESKISEGYLLSKTEENRNLIDGIKKQAFTLSSSKEFDQYMGQTFLDNSLRGGFPIKLGNGKHTFYVYSRKHGDLEREYNFFQVDSTYYSQGNSNFRDVNQNRRNDVRFFPEIGDSNIKTFFNLIQLDGFNPLVIKGSRFSIEDWEAAGAVLVKYFESADIDRIKQYMSKAFTPGALLGFMEAAGISLKSGTRDSFMNDILYVSVKEDLADFSEGYWVDHWIYNTDLLEQYLSVYPDKAMELLTGNREYSFYDQYEFVAPRSKKYVLTENGVRQLGSVIKSDEKERMIKRRTSDPYKVRTSNGTGSVYYCTLLSKIITLLVNKIASLDPEGVGVEMESNKPGWCDALNGMPAILGSSINESAAVKRLAMIVLDILEKNSSGFEISVPEEVHDFFTVVSGLLEKDISPFEYWDKSYKAKEIYREKVTFGISGNEKQIGADDVISFLKNVVIKVETGLMKAYNEKDGVYYTYFINEVSEYRIIKDDNGNPIKDKNSYPYVEALSFRQRPIPYFLEGPMHVLRMEKDTEKARKLYNSIKKTGLYDEKLKMYKVNDNIMNETKEIGRQNVFPRGWLENEAVFLHMEYKYLLELLRSGLYEEFFECFKNALIPFQDPKVYGRSILENSSFIASTVHPDKKLHGTGFQSRLTGASAEMLTMWSFMTSGQKPFFINERKELCLEFRPAIPGWLFTEKPCTIMTSGNNGADTAEIPADCFAFNFLGSILTVYHNPERKDTYSGDCKIRNIEIHGSDGSVTIPGSVIPMPYSLNVRNGMVRRIDVYLS
;
A
#
# COMPACT_ATOMS: atom_id res chain seq x y z
N MET A 1 -17.15 1.43 -36.41
CA MET A 1 -16.79 1.28 -34.98
C MET A 1 -15.45 0.57 -34.95
N SER A 2 -14.44 1.10 -34.26
CA SER A 2 -13.07 0.61 -34.34
C SER A 2 -12.93 -0.83 -33.82
N ASP A 3 -12.14 -1.65 -34.52
CA ASP A 3 -11.70 -3.03 -34.19
C ASP A 3 -10.86 -3.15 -32.88
N ARG A 4 -11.06 -2.28 -31.88
CA ARG A 4 -10.24 -2.25 -30.66
C ARG A 4 -11.02 -2.81 -29.48
N ASP A 5 -10.63 -4.01 -29.04
CA ASP A 5 -11.16 -4.70 -27.84
C ASP A 5 -10.92 -3.90 -26.53
N PHE A 6 -9.89 -3.04 -26.51
CA PHE A 6 -9.47 -2.22 -25.37
C PHE A 6 -9.11 -0.80 -25.82
N TYR A 7 -9.58 0.24 -25.13
CA TYR A 7 -9.25 1.64 -25.45
C TYR A 7 -9.57 2.63 -24.32
N PHE A 8 -9.04 3.86 -24.39
CA PHE A 8 -9.48 4.97 -23.55
C PHE A 8 -10.52 5.83 -24.26
N ASN A 9 -11.59 6.21 -23.56
CA ASN A 9 -12.58 7.14 -24.11
C ASN A 9 -12.20 8.62 -23.85
N ASN A 10 -13.10 9.53 -24.21
CA ASN A 10 -12.91 10.97 -24.03
C ASN A 10 -12.94 11.40 -22.55
N GLU A 11 -13.57 10.61 -21.68
CA GLU A 11 -13.66 10.83 -20.23
C GLU A 11 -12.48 10.19 -19.46
N ASN A 12 -11.47 9.69 -20.18
CA ASN A 12 -10.26 9.05 -19.64
C ASN A 12 -10.52 7.70 -18.93
N GLU A 13 -11.66 7.07 -19.22
CA GLU A 13 -11.97 5.75 -18.70
C GLU A 13 -11.35 4.66 -19.57
N PHE A 14 -10.89 3.59 -18.93
CA PHE A 14 -10.42 2.40 -19.64
C PHE A 14 -11.61 1.50 -19.99
N VAL A 15 -11.80 1.24 -21.29
CA VAL A 15 -12.95 0.51 -21.82
C VAL A 15 -12.54 -0.87 -22.31
N ILE A 16 -13.32 -1.88 -21.95
CA ILE A 16 -13.19 -3.27 -22.41
C ILE A 16 -14.47 -3.66 -23.14
N GLU A 17 -14.34 -3.96 -24.43
CA GLU A 17 -15.42 -4.51 -25.26
C GLU A 17 -15.61 -6.00 -24.98
N ASN A 18 -16.86 -6.44 -24.89
CA ASN A 18 -17.27 -7.81 -24.60
C ASN A 18 -16.49 -8.43 -23.41
N TYR A 19 -16.40 -7.68 -22.31
CA TYR A 19 -15.51 -7.96 -21.18
C TYR A 19 -15.66 -9.37 -20.56
N ASN A 20 -16.86 -9.98 -20.62
CA ASN A 20 -17.10 -11.35 -20.17
C ASN A 20 -16.21 -12.39 -20.89
N LYS A 21 -15.81 -12.10 -22.14
CA LYS A 21 -14.97 -12.95 -22.99
C LYS A 21 -13.48 -12.60 -22.91
N ALA A 22 -13.14 -11.48 -22.28
CA ALA A 22 -11.75 -11.09 -22.05
C ALA A 22 -11.06 -11.99 -21.01
N LYS A 23 -9.72 -11.94 -20.98
CA LYS A 23 -8.91 -12.62 -19.94
C LYS A 23 -9.46 -12.25 -18.55
N PRO A 24 -9.63 -13.23 -17.64
CA PRO A 24 -10.14 -12.94 -16.30
C PRO A 24 -9.13 -12.12 -15.50
N PHE A 25 -9.61 -11.09 -14.80
CA PHE A 25 -8.82 -10.31 -13.85
C PHE A 25 -9.69 -9.87 -12.66
N SER A 26 -9.03 -9.48 -11.57
CA SER A 26 -9.69 -8.85 -10.42
C SER A 26 -9.05 -7.50 -10.08
N SER A 27 -9.85 -6.58 -9.56
CA SER A 27 -9.42 -5.29 -9.01
C SER A 27 -10.41 -4.85 -7.92
N PHE A 28 -10.29 -3.63 -7.42
CA PHE A 28 -11.07 -3.11 -6.31
C PHE A 28 -11.32 -1.61 -6.42
N LEU A 29 -12.35 -1.12 -5.74
CA LEU A 29 -12.53 0.33 -5.54
C LEU A 29 -11.73 0.80 -4.30
N PRO A 30 -11.27 2.06 -4.26
CA PRO A 30 -10.32 2.54 -3.25
C PRO A 30 -10.74 2.43 -1.78
N ALA A 31 -12.04 2.32 -1.48
CA ALA A 31 -12.58 2.37 -0.12
C ALA A 31 -12.25 3.68 0.63
N ILE A 32 -12.35 4.81 -0.07
CA ILE A 32 -12.13 6.15 0.50
C ILE A 32 -13.48 6.86 0.60
N ALA A 33 -13.87 7.27 1.81
CA ALA A 33 -15.14 7.95 2.09
C ALA A 33 -14.98 9.36 2.66
N GLY A 34 -13.75 9.91 2.65
CA GLY A 34 -13.46 11.23 3.21
C GLY A 34 -13.14 11.15 4.71
N LEU A 35 -12.74 12.28 5.31
CA LEU A 35 -12.41 12.34 6.74
C LEU A 35 -13.64 12.12 7.64
N HIS A 36 -14.82 12.45 7.15
CA HIS A 36 -16.09 12.36 7.85
C HIS A 36 -17.04 11.31 7.25
N GLY A 37 -16.54 10.37 6.44
CA GLY A 37 -17.33 9.23 5.98
C GLY A 37 -16.76 7.91 6.48
N LYS A 38 -17.65 6.93 6.71
CA LYS A 38 -17.24 5.55 7.03
C LYS A 38 -17.04 4.75 5.74
N PRO A 39 -15.83 4.19 5.47
CA PRO A 39 -15.57 3.48 4.22
C PRO A 39 -16.16 2.07 4.17
N LEU A 40 -16.34 1.60 2.93
CA LEU A 40 -16.71 0.24 2.54
C LEU A 40 -15.68 -0.27 1.52
N TRP A 41 -15.18 -1.49 1.72
CA TRP A 41 -14.27 -2.14 0.77
C TRP A 41 -15.05 -2.95 -0.27
N LEU A 42 -14.59 -2.97 -1.52
CA LEU A 42 -15.26 -3.65 -2.64
C LEU A 42 -14.25 -4.20 -3.65
N TYR A 43 -14.39 -5.49 -3.99
CA TYR A 43 -13.62 -6.18 -5.03
C TYR A 43 -14.51 -6.60 -6.18
N TYR A 44 -13.99 -6.46 -7.41
CA TYR A 44 -14.70 -6.80 -8.63
C TYR A 44 -13.83 -7.63 -9.58
N VAL A 45 -14.50 -8.34 -10.48
CA VAL A 45 -13.91 -9.10 -11.59
C VAL A 45 -14.61 -8.71 -12.90
N ASN A 46 -14.07 -9.09 -14.05
CA ASN A 46 -14.71 -8.85 -15.34
C ASN A 46 -15.71 -9.96 -15.72
N ARG A 47 -16.62 -10.33 -14.82
CA ARG A 47 -17.65 -11.37 -15.04
C ARG A 47 -19.01 -10.93 -14.50
N GLY A 48 -20.09 -11.20 -15.21
CA GLY A 48 -21.45 -10.78 -14.80
C GLY A 48 -21.51 -9.28 -14.56
N GLN A 49 -22.22 -8.82 -13.51
CA GLN A 49 -22.21 -7.40 -13.11
C GLN A 49 -20.99 -6.98 -12.27
N CYS A 50 -19.86 -7.66 -12.46
CA CYS A 50 -18.53 -7.36 -11.92
C CYS A 50 -18.30 -7.55 -10.41
N ILE A 51 -19.20 -7.10 -9.54
CA ILE A 51 -18.95 -7.08 -8.09
C ILE A 51 -18.91 -8.51 -7.53
N ALA A 52 -17.73 -8.91 -7.02
CA ALA A 52 -17.48 -10.27 -6.55
C ALA A 52 -17.63 -10.40 -5.02
N THR A 53 -17.29 -9.34 -4.26
CA THR A 53 -17.45 -9.29 -2.80
C THR A 53 -17.22 -7.86 -2.30
N PHE A 54 -17.90 -7.48 -1.22
CA PHE A 54 -17.74 -6.19 -0.54
C PHE A 54 -18.19 -6.27 0.92
N GLY A 55 -17.79 -5.30 1.74
CA GLY A 55 -18.13 -5.23 3.16
C GLY A 55 -17.42 -4.10 3.91
N ILE A 56 -17.46 -4.13 5.23
CA ILE A 56 -16.80 -3.13 6.09
C ILE A 56 -15.60 -3.74 6.82
N ASN A 57 -14.69 -2.94 7.39
CA ASN A 57 -13.57 -3.41 8.23
C ASN A 57 -12.58 -4.35 7.53
N ASN A 58 -12.94 -5.62 7.37
CA ASN A 58 -12.11 -6.67 6.80
C ASN A 58 -13.01 -7.79 6.26
N LYS A 59 -12.44 -8.88 5.77
CA LYS A 59 -13.21 -10.00 5.20
C LYS A 59 -14.16 -10.70 6.20
N ASP A 60 -14.00 -10.51 7.51
CA ASP A 60 -14.92 -11.05 8.53
C ASP A 60 -16.21 -10.24 8.70
N TYR A 61 -16.35 -9.12 7.99
CA TYR A 61 -17.57 -8.33 7.94
C TYR A 61 -18.02 -8.12 6.49
N SER A 62 -17.92 -9.20 5.69
CA SER A 62 -18.37 -9.22 4.30
C SER A 62 -19.90 -9.21 4.21
N ILE A 63 -20.46 -8.33 3.38
CA ILE A 63 -21.89 -8.32 3.01
C ILE A 63 -22.16 -9.36 1.90
N MET A 64 -21.19 -9.53 1.00
CA MET A 64 -21.15 -10.56 -0.04
C MET A 64 -19.92 -11.43 0.17
N GLU A 65 -20.07 -12.75 0.13
CA GLU A 65 -19.03 -13.71 0.58
C GLU A 65 -17.68 -13.49 -0.10
N PHE A 66 -16.62 -13.34 0.70
CA PHE A 66 -15.27 -13.19 0.18
C PHE A 66 -14.76 -14.50 -0.43
N GLN A 67 -14.39 -14.51 -1.72
CA GLN A 67 -13.84 -15.69 -2.41
C GLN A 67 -12.48 -15.36 -3.06
N PRO A 68 -11.50 -16.27 -3.06
CA PRO A 68 -10.28 -16.10 -3.87
C PRO A 68 -10.60 -15.98 -5.37
N ALA A 69 -9.72 -15.32 -6.13
CA ALA A 69 -9.97 -14.91 -7.52
C ALA A 69 -10.40 -16.08 -8.42
N ASN A 70 -9.77 -17.25 -8.29
CA ASN A 70 -10.11 -18.45 -9.07
C ASN A 70 -11.54 -18.97 -8.84
N LYS A 71 -12.14 -18.70 -7.67
CA LYS A 71 -13.54 -18.99 -7.38
C LYS A 71 -14.42 -17.81 -7.80
N ALA A 72 -14.00 -16.58 -7.53
CA ALA A 72 -14.72 -15.36 -7.88
C ALA A 72 -15.07 -15.31 -9.38
N TYR A 73 -14.14 -15.68 -10.28
CA TYR A 73 -14.41 -15.71 -11.74
C TYR A 73 -15.57 -16.63 -12.14
N ARG A 74 -15.87 -17.66 -11.34
CA ARG A 74 -16.96 -18.61 -11.61
C ARG A 74 -18.24 -18.24 -10.89
N GLN A 75 -18.13 -17.68 -9.68
CA GLN A 75 -19.26 -17.41 -8.80
C GLN A 75 -19.91 -16.04 -9.06
N THR A 76 -19.15 -15.03 -9.52
CA THR A 76 -19.66 -13.67 -9.68
C THR A 76 -20.90 -13.57 -10.59
N PRO A 77 -20.98 -14.27 -11.74
CA PRO A 77 -22.20 -14.27 -12.56
C PRO A 77 -23.44 -14.85 -11.86
N LEU A 78 -23.25 -15.70 -10.85
CA LEU A 78 -24.31 -16.43 -10.17
C LEU A 78 -24.70 -15.81 -8.82
N GLN A 79 -23.74 -15.26 -8.08
CA GLN A 79 -23.90 -14.78 -6.71
C GLN A 79 -23.72 -13.26 -6.57
N GLY A 80 -23.21 -12.58 -7.60
CA GLY A 80 -23.09 -11.13 -7.65
C GLY A 80 -24.43 -10.41 -7.88
N PHE A 81 -24.38 -9.12 -8.22
CA PHE A 81 -25.57 -8.38 -8.63
C PHE A 81 -26.16 -8.94 -9.93
N ARG A 82 -27.49 -9.00 -10.00
CA ARG A 82 -28.27 -9.52 -11.13
C ARG A 82 -29.52 -8.70 -11.34
N THR A 83 -29.94 -8.62 -12.60
CA THR A 83 -31.12 -7.87 -13.03
C THR A 83 -31.93 -8.76 -13.95
N PHE A 84 -33.16 -9.07 -13.58
CA PHE A 84 -34.07 -9.90 -14.36
C PHE A 84 -35.17 -9.05 -14.97
N LEU A 85 -35.35 -9.14 -16.29
CA LEU A 85 -36.34 -8.36 -17.03
C LEU A 85 -37.35 -9.29 -17.70
N LYS A 86 -38.63 -9.03 -17.47
CA LYS A 86 -39.73 -9.53 -18.29
C LYS A 86 -40.25 -8.37 -19.13
N ILE A 87 -39.92 -8.39 -20.41
CA ILE A 87 -40.19 -7.30 -21.35
C ILE A 87 -41.41 -7.69 -22.17
N LYS A 88 -42.50 -6.95 -21.99
CA LYS A 88 -43.72 -7.10 -22.77
C LYS A 88 -43.87 -5.94 -23.74
N ASP A 89 -43.90 -6.30 -25.02
CA ASP A 89 -44.25 -5.37 -26.09
C ASP A 89 -45.76 -5.12 -26.04
N THR A 90 -46.15 -3.86 -25.85
CA THR A 90 -47.56 -3.51 -25.65
C THR A 90 -48.40 -3.58 -26.93
N GLU A 91 -47.77 -3.56 -28.10
CA GLU A 91 -48.46 -3.66 -29.39
C GLU A 91 -48.63 -5.11 -29.82
N THR A 92 -47.58 -5.92 -29.68
CA THR A 92 -47.61 -7.34 -30.11
C THR A 92 -48.12 -8.27 -29.01
N GLY A 93 -48.10 -7.83 -27.75
CA GLY A 93 -48.44 -8.63 -26.58
C GLY A 93 -47.39 -9.69 -26.23
N LYS A 94 -46.27 -9.76 -26.95
CA LYS A 94 -45.20 -10.73 -26.73
C LYS A 94 -44.39 -10.37 -25.49
N THR A 95 -44.21 -11.34 -24.59
CA THR A 95 -43.34 -11.22 -23.41
C THR A 95 -42.08 -12.04 -23.62
N GLU A 96 -40.91 -11.44 -23.36
CA GLU A 96 -39.62 -12.14 -23.36
C GLU A 96 -38.85 -11.90 -22.06
N TYR A 97 -38.17 -12.95 -21.59
CA TYR A 97 -37.21 -12.86 -20.49
C TYR A 97 -35.84 -12.44 -21.02
N TYR A 98 -35.20 -11.53 -20.29
CA TYR A 98 -33.83 -11.13 -20.55
C TYR A 98 -33.06 -10.83 -19.26
N GLU A 99 -31.79 -11.23 -19.25
CA GLU A 99 -30.85 -10.96 -18.16
C GLU A 99 -29.60 -10.27 -18.72
N PRO A 100 -29.47 -8.95 -18.63
CA PRO A 100 -28.29 -8.23 -19.11
C PRO A 100 -27.02 -8.66 -18.36
N PHE A 101 -25.86 -8.45 -19.00
CA PHE A 101 -24.51 -8.70 -18.48
C PHE A 101 -24.09 -10.17 -18.34
N GLN A 102 -24.93 -11.11 -18.76
CA GLN A 102 -24.60 -12.55 -18.83
C GLN A 102 -24.08 -12.94 -20.22
N ASP A 103 -23.34 -14.06 -20.30
CA ASP A 103 -22.96 -14.73 -21.56
C ASP A 103 -23.72 -16.06 -21.67
N ASN A 104 -25.06 -15.97 -21.65
CA ASN A 104 -25.96 -17.12 -21.63
C ASN A 104 -26.08 -17.77 -23.01
N LEU A 105 -26.08 -19.12 -23.05
CA LEU A 105 -26.35 -19.87 -24.28
C LEU A 105 -27.74 -19.58 -24.87
N HIS A 106 -28.73 -19.26 -24.02
CA HIS A 106 -30.08 -18.88 -24.46
C HIS A 106 -30.09 -17.65 -25.38
N ASP A 107 -29.13 -16.74 -25.19
CA ASP A 107 -29.02 -15.51 -25.98
C ASP A 107 -28.08 -15.66 -27.18
N ALA A 108 -27.62 -16.88 -27.47
CA ALA A 108 -26.83 -17.18 -28.65
C ALA A 108 -27.61 -16.82 -29.93
N GLY A 109 -27.06 -15.89 -30.72
CA GLY A 109 -27.67 -15.39 -31.96
C GLY A 109 -28.39 -14.04 -31.83
N LYS A 110 -28.54 -13.50 -30.61
CA LYS A 110 -28.95 -12.10 -30.41
C LYS A 110 -27.77 -11.15 -30.66
N ASP A 111 -28.06 -9.95 -31.15
CA ASP A 111 -27.09 -8.88 -31.29
C ASP A 111 -26.93 -8.15 -29.95
N ILE A 112 -25.96 -8.61 -29.16
CA ILE A 112 -25.66 -8.10 -27.82
C ILE A 112 -24.23 -7.58 -27.78
N ARG A 113 -24.08 -6.36 -27.28
CA ARG A 113 -22.77 -5.75 -27.00
C ARG A 113 -22.68 -5.40 -25.53
N GLN A 114 -21.62 -5.89 -24.88
CA GLN A 114 -21.36 -5.63 -23.46
C GLN A 114 -20.07 -4.84 -23.31
N ARG A 115 -20.08 -3.74 -22.56
CA ARG A 115 -18.91 -2.88 -22.33
C ARG A 115 -18.68 -2.70 -20.84
N MET A 116 -17.41 -2.69 -20.44
CA MET A 116 -16.97 -2.34 -19.09
C MET A 116 -16.12 -1.07 -19.15
N PHE A 117 -16.42 -0.11 -18.30
CA PHE A 117 -15.72 1.16 -18.14
C PHE A 117 -15.10 1.19 -16.75
N ILE A 118 -13.80 1.45 -16.67
CA ILE A 118 -13.04 1.45 -15.44
C ILE A 118 -12.45 2.84 -15.23
N SER A 119 -12.79 3.45 -14.10
CA SER A 119 -12.14 4.65 -13.58
C SER A 119 -11.51 4.36 -12.21
N SER A 120 -10.84 5.35 -11.64
CA SER A 120 -10.29 5.24 -10.28
C SER A 120 -11.36 5.32 -9.17
N HIS A 121 -12.55 5.84 -9.48
CA HIS A 121 -13.60 6.16 -8.50
C HIS A 121 -14.88 5.34 -8.69
N ASP A 122 -15.09 4.73 -9.86
CA ASP A 122 -16.24 3.88 -10.15
C ASP A 122 -15.93 2.75 -11.16
N VAL A 123 -16.86 1.81 -11.25
CA VAL A 123 -16.92 0.82 -12.33
C VAL A 123 -18.30 0.92 -12.98
N ARG A 124 -18.34 1.01 -14.30
CA ARG A 124 -19.58 1.04 -15.07
C ARG A 124 -19.64 -0.10 -16.07
N ILE A 125 -20.82 -0.61 -16.32
CA ILE A 125 -21.08 -1.62 -17.35
C ILE A 125 -22.29 -1.22 -18.17
N GLU A 126 -22.26 -1.60 -19.44
CA GLU A 126 -23.35 -1.37 -20.38
C GLU A 126 -23.63 -2.66 -21.15
N ASP A 127 -24.91 -2.97 -21.32
CA ASP A 127 -25.41 -4.04 -22.17
C ASP A 127 -26.42 -3.45 -23.16
N ILE A 128 -26.12 -3.56 -24.46
CA ILE A 128 -27.01 -3.16 -25.55
C ILE A 128 -27.49 -4.44 -26.24
N ASN A 129 -28.78 -4.74 -26.13
CA ASN A 129 -29.44 -5.80 -26.86
C ASN A 129 -30.28 -5.20 -28.00
N SER A 130 -29.69 -5.12 -29.19
CA SER A 130 -30.35 -4.54 -30.37
C SER A 130 -31.53 -5.39 -30.82
N THR A 131 -31.52 -6.70 -30.57
CA THR A 131 -32.61 -7.61 -30.94
C THR A 131 -33.89 -7.32 -30.13
N LEU A 132 -33.75 -7.00 -28.84
CA LEU A 132 -34.87 -6.65 -27.96
C LEU A 132 -35.16 -5.14 -27.93
N GLY A 133 -34.25 -4.32 -28.46
CA GLY A 133 -34.36 -2.86 -28.40
C GLY A 133 -34.25 -2.33 -26.97
N ILE A 134 -33.38 -2.92 -26.14
CA ILE A 134 -33.13 -2.50 -24.76
C ILE A 134 -31.66 -2.22 -24.55
N LYS A 135 -31.37 -1.13 -23.83
CA LYS A 135 -30.05 -0.83 -23.26
C LYS A 135 -30.13 -0.80 -21.74
N THR A 136 -29.18 -1.45 -21.08
CA THR A 136 -29.04 -1.46 -19.62
C THR A 136 -27.66 -0.91 -19.23
N GLU A 137 -27.62 0.01 -18.28
CA GLU A 137 -26.39 0.59 -17.72
C GLU A 137 -26.38 0.41 -16.20
N VAL A 138 -25.23 0.03 -15.66
CA VAL A 138 -25.00 -0.05 -14.20
C VAL A 138 -23.72 0.70 -13.85
N MET A 139 -23.76 1.47 -12.75
CA MET A 139 -22.57 2.10 -12.15
C MET A 139 -22.46 1.68 -10.69
N PHE A 140 -21.22 1.48 -10.21
CA PHE A 140 -20.89 1.20 -8.82
C PHE A 140 -19.87 2.21 -8.29
N CYS A 141 -20.15 2.85 -7.15
CA CYS A 141 -19.19 3.66 -6.41
C CYS A 141 -19.44 3.57 -4.89
N THR A 142 -18.48 4.00 -4.07
CA THR A 142 -18.67 4.12 -2.62
C THR A 142 -19.49 5.36 -2.26
N LEU A 143 -20.22 5.33 -1.14
CA LEU A 143 -20.94 6.50 -0.59
C LEU A 143 -20.01 7.32 0.34
N PRO A 144 -19.54 8.51 -0.06
CA PRO A 144 -18.62 9.32 0.74
C PRO A 144 -19.35 10.22 1.76
N GLY A 145 -18.64 10.63 2.80
CA GLY A 145 -19.05 11.70 3.73
C GLY A 145 -20.23 11.36 4.64
N GLU A 146 -20.57 10.09 4.81
CA GLU A 146 -21.75 9.64 5.57
C GLU A 146 -21.41 8.76 6.78
N SER A 147 -22.29 8.77 7.78
CA SER A 147 -22.18 8.00 9.02
C SER A 147 -22.42 6.50 8.82
N ILE A 148 -22.97 6.12 7.67
CA ILE A 148 -23.17 4.73 7.25
C ILE A 148 -22.20 4.38 6.12
N ALA A 149 -21.63 3.18 6.18
CA ALA A 149 -20.80 2.66 5.11
C ALA A 149 -21.70 1.99 4.07
N SER A 150 -21.69 2.47 2.83
CA SER A 150 -22.56 1.96 1.76
C SER A 150 -21.88 1.93 0.40
N LEU A 151 -22.21 0.90 -0.38
CA LEU A 151 -22.11 0.89 -1.83
C LEU A 151 -23.29 1.70 -2.39
N LEU A 152 -23.03 2.53 -3.39
CA LEU A 152 -24.03 3.18 -4.23
C LEU A 152 -23.97 2.52 -5.61
N ARG A 153 -25.11 1.98 -6.05
CA ARG A 153 -25.29 1.41 -7.39
C ARG A 153 -26.41 2.14 -8.10
N SER A 154 -26.25 2.47 -9.37
CA SER A 154 -27.37 2.89 -10.23
C SER A 154 -27.64 1.84 -11.29
N LEU A 155 -28.92 1.67 -11.65
CA LEU A 155 -29.39 0.86 -12.77
C LEU A 155 -30.25 1.74 -13.66
N LYS A 156 -29.85 1.91 -14.91
CA LYS A 156 -30.62 2.62 -15.94
C LYS A 156 -31.04 1.66 -17.04
N ILE A 157 -32.33 1.63 -17.34
CA ILE A 157 -32.90 0.85 -18.44
C ILE A 157 -33.50 1.82 -19.45
N GLN A 158 -33.10 1.69 -20.71
CA GLN A 158 -33.56 2.52 -21.82
C GLN A 158 -34.21 1.66 -22.90
N ASN A 159 -35.37 2.11 -23.37
CA ASN A 159 -36.03 1.59 -24.54
C ASN A 159 -35.40 2.20 -25.79
N LEU A 160 -34.81 1.37 -26.65
CA LEU A 160 -34.24 1.77 -27.95
C LEU A 160 -35.19 1.53 -29.12
N SER A 161 -36.36 0.94 -28.85
CA SER A 161 -37.36 0.68 -29.87
C SER A 161 -38.31 1.86 -30.06
N GLU A 162 -38.97 1.89 -31.21
CA GLU A 162 -40.06 2.81 -31.55
C GLU A 162 -41.41 2.37 -30.95
N ARG A 163 -41.42 1.41 -30.02
CA ARG A 163 -42.64 0.85 -29.44
C ARG A 163 -42.62 0.99 -27.93
N LYS A 164 -43.80 1.07 -27.32
CA LYS A 164 -43.94 1.14 -25.87
C LYS A 164 -43.74 -0.24 -25.22
N LEU A 165 -42.95 -0.27 -24.14
CA LEU A 165 -42.60 -1.51 -23.41
C LEU A 165 -43.11 -1.46 -21.97
N GLU A 166 -43.74 -2.54 -21.52
CA GLU A 166 -44.01 -2.82 -20.11
C GLU A 166 -42.91 -3.76 -19.59
N ILE A 167 -42.23 -3.38 -18.51
CA ILE A 167 -41.11 -4.16 -17.98
C ILE A 167 -41.34 -4.48 -16.51
N GLU A 168 -41.39 -5.77 -16.19
CA GLU A 168 -41.33 -6.27 -14.82
C GLU A 168 -39.87 -6.61 -14.46
N ILE A 169 -39.42 -6.12 -13.31
CA ILE A 169 -38.00 -6.09 -12.92
C ILE A 169 -37.83 -6.71 -11.53
N ALA A 170 -36.86 -7.61 -11.40
CA ALA A 170 -36.26 -7.98 -10.12
C ALA A 170 -34.75 -7.70 -10.18
N ASP A 171 -34.27 -6.78 -9.34
CA ASP A 171 -32.89 -6.28 -9.37
C ASP A 171 -32.24 -6.33 -7.99
N GLY A 172 -31.07 -6.98 -7.88
CA GLY A 172 -30.42 -7.17 -6.59
C GLY A 172 -29.40 -8.32 -6.55
N MET A 173 -29.29 -9.02 -5.43
CA MET A 173 -28.31 -10.08 -5.21
C MET A 173 -28.93 -11.38 -4.69
N PRO A 174 -28.53 -12.56 -5.20
CA PRO A 174 -29.04 -13.88 -4.78
C PRO A 174 -28.73 -14.28 -3.35
N ALA A 175 -27.67 -13.72 -2.76
CA ALA A 175 -27.28 -13.98 -1.39
C ALA A 175 -26.73 -12.71 -0.74
N ILE A 176 -27.15 -12.44 0.49
CA ILE A 176 -26.59 -11.41 1.36
C ILE A 176 -26.25 -12.02 2.71
N ILE A 177 -25.06 -11.72 3.22
CA ILE A 177 -24.58 -12.22 4.51
C ILE A 177 -25.13 -11.31 5.61
N PRO A 178 -25.88 -11.84 6.59
CA PRO A 178 -26.27 -11.08 7.77
C PRO A 178 -25.06 -10.60 8.58
N TYR A 179 -25.19 -9.43 9.18
CA TYR A 179 -24.13 -8.79 9.95
C TYR A 179 -23.61 -9.68 11.09
N TYR A 180 -22.30 -9.58 11.38
CA TYR A 180 -21.50 -10.37 12.34
C TYR A 180 -21.16 -11.83 11.98
N LEU A 181 -21.50 -12.34 10.80
CA LEU A 181 -20.97 -13.63 10.35
C LEU A 181 -19.59 -13.46 9.71
N THR A 182 -18.60 -14.18 10.26
CA THR A 182 -17.20 -14.04 9.85
C THR A 182 -16.89 -14.79 8.55
N ASN A 183 -15.73 -14.52 7.94
CA ASN A 183 -15.30 -15.30 6.78
C ASN A 183 -15.06 -16.78 7.17
N GLN A 184 -14.60 -17.03 8.39
CA GLN A 184 -14.43 -18.40 8.89
C GLN A 184 -15.77 -19.15 8.99
N ASP A 185 -16.81 -18.48 9.52
CA ASP A 185 -18.17 -19.02 9.62
C ASP A 185 -18.69 -19.42 8.24
N MET A 186 -18.54 -18.54 7.25
CA MET A 186 -19.03 -18.79 5.90
C MET A 186 -18.26 -19.90 5.16
N LYS A 187 -16.96 -20.06 5.43
CA LYS A 187 -16.14 -21.10 4.77
C LYS A 187 -16.34 -22.49 5.35
N ASN A 188 -16.55 -22.62 6.65
CA ASN A 188 -16.49 -23.91 7.33
C ASN A 188 -17.81 -24.35 7.95
N GLU A 189 -18.73 -23.41 8.23
CA GLU A 189 -19.94 -23.67 9.04
C GLU A 189 -21.20 -23.04 8.43
N SER A 190 -21.18 -22.62 7.16
CA SER A 190 -22.26 -21.84 6.54
C SER A 190 -23.64 -22.49 6.65
N ASN A 191 -23.75 -23.82 6.52
CA ASN A 191 -25.02 -24.54 6.71
C ASN A 191 -25.55 -24.44 8.14
N LEU A 192 -24.68 -24.58 9.15
CA LEU A 192 -25.06 -24.43 10.56
C LEU A 192 -25.48 -22.97 10.84
N ARG A 193 -24.71 -22.01 10.31
CA ARG A 193 -24.88 -20.58 10.58
C ARG A 193 -26.19 -20.00 10.03
N GLN A 194 -26.84 -20.68 9.06
CA GLN A 194 -28.20 -20.31 8.62
C GLN A 194 -29.21 -20.24 9.76
N ALA A 195 -29.07 -21.06 10.82
CA ALA A 195 -29.96 -21.02 11.97
C ALA A 195 -29.91 -19.69 12.77
N TRP A 196 -28.85 -18.90 12.61
CA TRP A 196 -28.69 -17.58 13.22
C TRP A 196 -29.05 -16.44 12.27
N MET A 197 -29.17 -16.70 10.98
CA MET A 197 -29.46 -15.69 9.96
C MET A 197 -30.91 -15.22 10.09
N GLY A 198 -31.10 -13.89 10.10
CA GLY A 198 -32.40 -13.26 10.18
C GLY A 198 -32.50 -11.99 9.34
N VAL A 199 -33.71 -11.72 8.86
CA VAL A 199 -34.09 -10.48 8.18
C VAL A 199 -35.25 -9.82 8.91
N GLU A 200 -35.08 -8.56 9.29
CA GLU A 200 -36.10 -7.74 9.92
C GLU A 200 -36.53 -6.62 8.95
N ASN A 201 -37.76 -6.11 9.11
CA ASN A 201 -38.31 -5.00 8.32
C ASN A 201 -38.22 -5.18 6.79
N HIS A 202 -38.50 -6.38 6.32
CA HIS A 202 -38.20 -6.83 4.95
C HIS A 202 -39.08 -6.23 3.84
N GLU A 203 -40.12 -5.46 4.15
CA GLU A 203 -41.07 -4.98 3.15
C GLU A 203 -40.42 -4.06 2.12
N THR A 204 -39.62 -3.09 2.57
CA THR A 204 -38.97 -2.08 1.71
C THR A 204 -37.49 -1.93 2.03
N ILE A 205 -37.14 -1.71 3.29
CA ILE A 205 -35.75 -1.52 3.76
C ILE A 205 -35.39 -2.65 4.74
N PRO A 206 -35.05 -3.85 4.24
CA PRO A 206 -34.63 -4.98 5.06
C PRO A 206 -33.35 -4.71 5.85
N PHE A 207 -33.30 -5.30 7.04
CA PHE A 207 -32.16 -5.28 7.95
C PHE A 207 -31.70 -6.71 8.27
N TYR A 208 -30.48 -7.04 7.86
CA TYR A 208 -29.90 -8.39 7.87
C TYR A 208 -28.89 -8.51 9.01
N ARG A 209 -29.22 -9.29 10.04
CA ARG A 209 -28.35 -9.51 11.21
C ARG A 209 -28.54 -10.86 11.84
N ILE A 210 -27.54 -11.31 12.60
CA ILE A 210 -27.75 -12.28 13.67
C ILE A 210 -28.20 -11.54 14.93
N LYS A 211 -28.98 -12.19 15.80
CA LYS A 211 -29.50 -11.54 17.02
C LYS A 211 -28.49 -11.52 18.17
N VAL A 212 -27.70 -12.59 18.28
CA VAL A 212 -26.71 -12.81 19.33
C VAL A 212 -25.44 -13.44 18.76
N LEU A 213 -24.29 -13.20 19.38
CA LEU A 213 -23.03 -13.85 18.99
C LEU A 213 -23.14 -15.37 19.12
N PRO A 214 -22.71 -16.14 18.11
CA PRO A 214 -22.99 -17.56 18.08
C PRO A 214 -21.83 -18.36 18.67
N TYR A 215 -21.37 -17.92 19.85
CA TYR A 215 -20.25 -18.49 20.60
C TYR A 215 -20.72 -19.55 21.60
N ASP A 216 -19.90 -20.56 21.83
CA ASP A 216 -20.13 -21.60 22.83
C ASP A 216 -19.72 -21.10 24.23
N THR A 217 -20.42 -20.05 24.70
CA THR A 217 -20.20 -19.40 25.99
C THR A 217 -21.52 -19.17 26.71
N PRO A 218 -21.55 -19.20 28.06
CA PRO A 218 -22.78 -18.93 28.81
C PRO A 218 -23.23 -17.45 28.72
N GLU A 219 -22.32 -16.54 28.39
CA GLU A 219 -22.61 -15.13 28.16
C GLU A 219 -23.30 -14.95 26.80
N THR A 220 -24.47 -14.28 26.82
CA THR A 220 -25.18 -13.87 25.61
C THR A 220 -24.81 -12.42 25.31
N ILE A 221 -24.29 -12.18 24.10
CA ILE A 221 -23.92 -10.84 23.63
C ILE A 221 -24.85 -10.49 22.47
N ASP A 222 -25.69 -9.48 22.70
CA ASP A 222 -26.65 -8.97 21.72
C ASP A 222 -25.96 -8.17 20.61
N ILE A 223 -26.49 -8.30 19.39
CA ILE A 223 -26.02 -7.59 18.20
C ILE A 223 -27.08 -6.60 17.74
N GLU A 224 -26.84 -5.29 17.90
CA GLU A 224 -27.77 -4.24 17.44
C GLU A 224 -27.61 -3.89 15.97
N GLY A 225 -26.38 -3.90 15.44
CA GLY A 225 -26.09 -3.51 14.07
C GLY A 225 -26.62 -4.50 13.03
N GLY A 226 -26.61 -4.08 11.77
CA GLY A 226 -27.12 -4.88 10.66
C GLY A 226 -26.65 -4.39 9.31
N ASN A 227 -26.62 -5.32 8.36
CA ASN A 227 -26.46 -5.02 6.95
C ASN A 227 -27.82 -4.61 6.38
N PHE A 228 -27.85 -3.82 5.32
CA PHE A 228 -29.11 -3.34 4.74
C PHE A 228 -29.09 -3.37 3.22
N PHE A 229 -30.29 -3.33 2.64
CA PHE A 229 -30.52 -3.15 1.21
C PHE A 229 -31.63 -2.14 1.00
N ILE A 230 -31.40 -1.13 0.16
CA ILE A 230 -32.39 -0.14 -0.25
C ILE A 230 -32.41 -0.14 -1.77
N ASN A 231 -33.59 -0.30 -2.38
CA ASN A 231 -33.79 -0.04 -3.81
C ASN A 231 -34.83 1.07 -3.96
N VAL A 232 -34.47 2.13 -4.67
CA VAL A 232 -35.27 3.36 -4.78
C VAL A 232 -35.26 3.91 -6.20
N SER A 233 -36.42 4.36 -6.67
CA SER A 233 -36.56 5.16 -7.88
C SER A 233 -37.20 6.50 -7.56
N PHE A 234 -37.17 7.44 -8.49
CA PHE A 234 -37.74 8.77 -8.28
C PHE A 234 -38.85 9.04 -9.29
N GLU A 235 -40.03 9.37 -8.79
CA GLU A 235 -41.19 9.76 -9.60
C GLU A 235 -41.57 11.19 -9.20
N ASN A 236 -41.50 12.13 -10.14
CA ASN A 236 -41.71 13.56 -9.89
C ASN A 236 -40.88 14.13 -8.71
N GLY A 237 -39.67 13.59 -8.50
CA GLY A 237 -38.76 13.98 -7.42
C GLY A 237 -39.02 13.29 -6.07
N GLU A 238 -40.10 12.52 -5.93
CA GLU A 238 -40.37 11.76 -4.72
C GLU A 238 -39.68 10.39 -4.76
N ALA A 239 -39.03 10.02 -3.64
CA ALA A 239 -38.45 8.69 -3.47
C ALA A 239 -39.55 7.62 -3.40
N LYS A 240 -39.44 6.59 -4.25
CA LYS A 240 -40.28 5.39 -4.25
C LYS A 240 -39.41 4.19 -3.93
N PHE A 241 -39.48 3.73 -2.67
CA PHE A 241 -38.79 2.53 -2.23
C PHE A 241 -39.48 1.29 -2.79
N ALA A 242 -38.73 0.43 -3.48
CA ALA A 242 -39.26 -0.80 -4.03
C ALA A 242 -39.58 -1.81 -2.92
N LYS A 243 -40.53 -2.70 -3.19
CA LYS A 243 -40.73 -3.86 -2.33
C LYS A 243 -39.55 -4.81 -2.47
N THR A 244 -39.11 -5.41 -1.38
CA THR A 244 -37.91 -6.26 -1.39
C THR A 244 -38.25 -7.74 -1.23
N ILE A 245 -37.70 -8.55 -2.14
CA ILE A 245 -37.68 -10.01 -2.05
C ILE A 245 -36.42 -10.39 -1.27
N VAL A 246 -36.60 -11.06 -0.14
CA VAL A 246 -35.55 -11.50 0.79
C VAL A 246 -35.41 -13.02 0.87
N GLU A 247 -36.39 -13.76 0.33
CA GLU A 247 -36.34 -15.21 0.23
C GLU A 247 -35.89 -15.65 -1.17
N PRO A 248 -34.76 -16.37 -1.32
CA PRO A 248 -34.28 -16.77 -2.65
C PRO A 248 -35.24 -17.72 -3.38
N TYR A 249 -35.92 -18.61 -2.65
CA TYR A 249 -36.80 -19.63 -3.24
C TYR A 249 -38.02 -19.05 -3.97
N THR A 250 -38.47 -17.84 -3.59
CA THR A 250 -39.60 -17.18 -4.28
C THR A 250 -39.21 -16.66 -5.67
N LEU A 251 -37.92 -16.49 -5.95
CA LEU A 251 -37.39 -16.11 -7.27
C LEU A 251 -36.84 -17.31 -8.04
N PHE A 252 -36.02 -18.13 -7.39
CA PHE A 252 -35.25 -19.19 -8.04
C PHE A 252 -35.93 -20.57 -8.02
N GLY A 253 -36.99 -20.75 -7.22
CA GLY A 253 -37.70 -22.02 -7.13
C GLY A 253 -36.77 -23.15 -6.70
N SER A 254 -36.69 -24.20 -7.52
CA SER A 254 -35.83 -25.36 -7.27
C SER A 254 -34.34 -25.14 -7.61
N LYS A 255 -34.00 -23.99 -8.22
CA LYS A 255 -32.64 -23.67 -8.71
C LYS A 255 -31.76 -23.07 -7.62
N ASN A 256 -31.32 -23.93 -6.70
CA ASN A 256 -30.45 -23.55 -5.57
C ASN A 256 -29.02 -23.15 -5.97
N ASP A 257 -28.63 -23.37 -7.23
CA ASP A 257 -27.36 -22.90 -7.80
C ASP A 257 -27.44 -21.46 -8.32
N PHE A 258 -28.63 -20.84 -8.21
CA PHE A 258 -28.97 -19.54 -8.77
C PHE A 258 -28.69 -19.44 -10.27
N SER A 259 -28.70 -20.54 -11.04
CA SER A 259 -28.45 -20.47 -12.48
C SER A 259 -29.57 -19.76 -13.26
N TYR A 260 -30.82 -19.92 -12.82
CA TYR A 260 -32.00 -19.44 -13.53
C TYR A 260 -33.14 -19.07 -12.55
N PRO A 261 -33.77 -17.89 -12.68
CA PRO A 261 -34.85 -17.47 -11.78
C PRO A 261 -36.19 -18.11 -12.19
N GLU A 262 -36.31 -19.42 -11.93
CA GLU A 262 -37.43 -20.29 -12.36
C GLU A 262 -38.81 -19.70 -12.05
N LYS A 263 -39.01 -19.17 -10.84
CA LYS A 263 -40.29 -18.57 -10.44
C LYS A 263 -40.51 -17.22 -11.10
N PHE A 264 -39.49 -16.37 -11.16
CA PHE A 264 -39.62 -15.08 -11.84
C PHE A 264 -40.05 -15.25 -13.30
N CYS A 265 -39.50 -16.23 -14.01
CA CYS A 265 -39.80 -16.48 -15.43
C CYS A 265 -41.18 -17.12 -15.69
N SER A 266 -41.86 -17.64 -14.66
CA SER A 266 -43.18 -18.26 -14.81
C SER A 266 -44.27 -17.23 -15.16
N ASP A 267 -45.26 -17.62 -15.96
CA ASP A 267 -46.35 -16.71 -16.39
C ASP A 267 -47.22 -16.22 -15.23
N ASP A 268 -47.25 -16.95 -14.12
CA ASP A 268 -48.05 -16.68 -12.91
C ASP A 268 -47.26 -15.97 -11.79
N PHE A 269 -46.03 -15.50 -12.06
CA PHE A 269 -45.24 -14.79 -11.06
C PHE A 269 -45.95 -13.54 -10.54
N THR A 270 -46.01 -13.42 -9.21
CA THR A 270 -46.44 -12.21 -8.50
C THR A 270 -45.50 -11.97 -7.32
N PHE A 271 -45.43 -10.73 -6.85
CA PHE A 271 -44.63 -10.40 -5.67
C PHE A 271 -45.09 -11.25 -4.46
N PRO A 272 -44.17 -11.94 -3.76
CA PRO A 272 -44.53 -12.81 -2.63
C PRO A 272 -45.12 -11.99 -1.48
N GLN A 273 -46.34 -12.33 -1.05
CA GLN A 273 -46.99 -11.64 0.08
C GLN A 273 -46.41 -12.05 1.44
N GLU A 274 -45.94 -13.30 1.55
CA GLU A 274 -45.26 -13.85 2.73
C GLU A 274 -43.89 -14.37 2.30
N GLN A 275 -42.89 -14.20 3.16
CA GLN A 275 -41.50 -14.62 2.91
C GLN A 275 -40.88 -15.24 4.16
N VAL A 276 -40.05 -16.26 3.98
CA VAL A 276 -39.25 -16.85 5.06
C VAL A 276 -38.04 -15.95 5.34
N THR A 277 -37.95 -15.43 6.56
CA THR A 277 -36.95 -14.44 6.96
C THR A 277 -35.90 -14.95 7.95
N VAL A 278 -35.95 -16.23 8.32
CA VAL A 278 -35.04 -16.86 9.30
C VAL A 278 -34.65 -18.26 8.86
N GLY A 279 -33.49 -18.74 9.29
CA GLY A 279 -33.10 -20.15 9.10
C GLY A 279 -32.61 -20.50 7.69
N THR A 280 -32.46 -19.50 6.81
CA THR A 280 -31.96 -19.64 5.44
C THR A 280 -31.01 -18.50 5.12
N THR A 281 -30.10 -18.71 4.15
CA THR A 281 -29.30 -17.60 3.60
C THR A 281 -30.22 -16.68 2.79
N PRO A 282 -30.41 -15.41 3.19
CA PRO A 282 -31.36 -14.53 2.54
C PRO A 282 -30.81 -13.95 1.22
N CYS A 283 -31.70 -13.47 0.36
CA CYS A 283 -31.38 -12.67 -0.81
C CYS A 283 -31.79 -11.20 -0.61
N ALA A 284 -31.56 -10.35 -1.61
CA ALA A 284 -32.07 -8.98 -1.62
C ALA A 284 -32.36 -8.53 -3.06
N PHE A 285 -33.64 -8.49 -3.47
CA PHE A 285 -34.05 -7.99 -4.78
C PHE A 285 -35.16 -6.94 -4.65
N GLY A 286 -34.92 -5.75 -5.20
CA GLY A 286 -35.96 -4.75 -5.42
C GLY A 286 -36.87 -5.19 -6.57
N TYR A 287 -38.18 -5.24 -6.33
CA TYR A 287 -39.17 -5.61 -7.32
C TYR A 287 -39.95 -4.37 -7.80
N ARG A 288 -39.98 -4.15 -9.12
CA ARG A 288 -40.61 -2.99 -9.75
C ARG A 288 -41.33 -3.37 -11.04
N ARG A 289 -42.34 -2.59 -11.41
CA ARG A 289 -42.97 -2.61 -12.74
C ARG A 289 -42.92 -1.21 -13.32
N ILE A 290 -42.40 -1.08 -14.53
CA ILE A 290 -42.24 0.21 -15.21
C ILE A 290 -42.87 0.15 -16.60
N VAL A 291 -43.17 1.33 -17.14
CA VAL A 291 -43.68 1.51 -18.48
C VAL A 291 -42.76 2.50 -19.20
N LEU A 292 -42.03 2.03 -20.21
CA LEU A 292 -41.11 2.86 -20.98
C LEU A 292 -41.76 3.27 -22.31
N PRO A 293 -41.96 4.58 -22.56
CA PRO A 293 -42.32 5.05 -23.89
C PRO A 293 -41.16 4.83 -24.87
N GLU A 294 -41.42 5.10 -26.15
CA GLU A 294 -40.41 5.12 -27.21
C GLU A 294 -39.22 6.01 -26.79
N ASN A 295 -38.00 5.50 -26.89
CA ASN A 295 -36.78 6.21 -26.46
C ASN A 295 -36.72 6.62 -24.96
N GLY A 296 -37.70 6.21 -24.15
CA GLY A 296 -37.75 6.52 -22.73
C GLY A 296 -36.75 5.72 -21.89
N SER A 297 -36.47 6.20 -20.68
CA SER A 297 -35.62 5.49 -19.72
C SER A 297 -36.13 5.61 -18.29
N ASP A 298 -35.80 4.61 -17.49
CA ASP A 298 -36.00 4.57 -16.04
C ASP A 298 -34.64 4.43 -15.35
N THR A 299 -34.43 5.12 -14.22
CA THR A 299 -33.23 4.97 -13.39
C THR A 299 -33.64 4.64 -11.96
N SER A 300 -32.99 3.63 -11.41
CA SER A 300 -33.11 3.22 -10.01
C SER A 300 -31.75 3.22 -9.34
N TYR A 301 -31.76 3.36 -8.02
CA TYR A 301 -30.56 3.33 -7.19
C TYR A 301 -30.69 2.24 -6.14
N THR A 302 -29.60 1.54 -5.91
CA THR A 302 -29.47 0.53 -4.88
C THR A 302 -28.36 0.94 -3.91
N LEU A 303 -28.69 1.03 -2.62
CA LEU A 303 -27.71 1.22 -1.55
C LEU A 303 -27.61 -0.07 -0.73
N VAL A 304 -26.39 -0.57 -0.56
CA VAL A 304 -26.13 -1.78 0.24
C VAL A 304 -24.95 -1.52 1.16
N GLY A 305 -25.13 -1.72 2.46
CA GLY A 305 -24.16 -1.29 3.45
C GLY A 305 -24.41 -1.87 4.82
N SER A 306 -23.80 -1.24 5.83
CA SER A 306 -23.97 -1.57 7.24
C SER A 306 -24.32 -0.33 8.05
N ALA A 307 -25.20 -0.49 9.03
CA ALA A 307 -25.55 0.54 9.99
C ALA A 307 -25.46 0.00 11.43
N GLU A 308 -25.12 0.86 12.38
CA GLU A 308 -25.01 0.48 13.79
C GLU A 308 -26.38 0.21 14.43
N LYS A 309 -27.43 0.87 13.94
CA LYS A 309 -28.82 0.71 14.38
C LYS A 309 -29.81 0.90 13.23
N TYR A 310 -30.94 0.19 13.28
CA TYR A 310 -32.01 0.32 12.29
C TYR A 310 -32.61 1.74 12.23
N ASP A 311 -32.85 2.37 13.38
CA ASP A 311 -33.43 3.72 13.40
C ASP A 311 -32.51 4.78 12.75
N GLU A 312 -31.20 4.58 12.81
CA GLU A 312 -30.24 5.45 12.11
C GLU A 312 -30.37 5.31 10.59
N LEU A 313 -30.48 4.07 10.11
CA LEU A 313 -30.68 3.76 8.70
C LEU A 313 -31.99 4.38 8.17
N ILE A 314 -33.09 4.27 8.91
CA ILE A 314 -34.38 4.83 8.49
C ILE A 314 -34.33 6.35 8.47
N ARG A 315 -33.76 6.99 9.50
CA ARG A 315 -33.54 8.45 9.47
C ARG A 315 -32.71 8.86 8.26
N PHE A 316 -31.63 8.14 7.94
CA PHE A 316 -30.83 8.40 6.75
C PHE A 316 -31.67 8.27 5.47
N ALA A 317 -32.41 7.17 5.32
CA ALA A 317 -33.18 6.88 4.13
C ALA A 317 -34.28 7.91 3.88
N GLU A 318 -35.05 8.28 4.90
CA GLU A 318 -36.18 9.19 4.77
C GLU A 318 -35.76 10.67 4.68
N SER A 319 -34.67 11.07 5.34
CA SER A 319 -34.28 12.48 5.41
C SER A 319 -33.28 12.92 4.34
N LYS A 320 -32.45 12.01 3.81
CA LYS A 320 -31.37 12.37 2.88
C LYS A 320 -31.56 11.86 1.46
N ILE A 321 -32.16 10.68 1.27
CA ILE A 321 -32.22 10.06 -0.06
C ILE A 321 -33.13 10.87 -0.99
N SER A 322 -32.49 11.53 -1.94
CA SER A 322 -33.11 12.18 -3.10
C SER A 322 -32.21 11.95 -4.32
N GLU A 323 -32.75 12.08 -5.52
CA GLU A 323 -31.96 11.90 -6.75
C GLU A 323 -30.78 12.87 -6.80
N GLY A 324 -31.03 14.15 -6.52
CA GLY A 324 -29.98 15.17 -6.46
C GLY A 324 -28.91 14.87 -5.41
N TYR A 325 -29.30 14.32 -4.26
CA TYR A 325 -28.35 13.90 -3.23
C TYR A 325 -27.45 12.74 -3.73
N LEU A 326 -28.02 11.68 -4.31
CA LEU A 326 -27.24 10.53 -4.80
C LEU A 326 -26.30 10.91 -5.96
N LEU A 327 -26.74 11.79 -6.85
CA LEU A 327 -25.89 12.35 -7.91
C LEU A 327 -24.76 13.19 -7.30
N SER A 328 -25.06 14.04 -6.32
CA SER A 328 -24.04 14.83 -5.64
C SER A 328 -23.00 13.96 -4.93
N LYS A 329 -23.40 12.81 -4.37
CA LYS A 329 -22.50 11.84 -3.73
C LYS A 329 -21.60 11.11 -4.72
N THR A 330 -22.10 10.81 -5.92
CA THR A 330 -21.27 10.25 -7.00
C THR A 330 -20.17 11.24 -7.40
N GLU A 331 -20.51 12.52 -7.49
CA GLU A 331 -19.56 13.60 -7.81
C GLU A 331 -18.60 13.90 -6.64
N GLU A 332 -19.07 13.85 -5.38
CA GLU A 332 -18.22 13.94 -4.19
C GLU A 332 -17.17 12.82 -4.17
N ASN A 333 -17.59 11.58 -4.51
CA ASN A 333 -16.69 10.43 -4.58
C ASN A 333 -15.61 10.63 -5.66
N ARG A 334 -15.99 11.09 -6.85
CA ARG A 334 -15.04 11.46 -7.92
C ARG A 334 -14.05 12.51 -7.43
N ASN A 335 -14.53 13.63 -6.90
CA ASN A 335 -13.69 14.75 -6.48
C ASN A 335 -12.73 14.36 -5.35
N LEU A 336 -13.16 13.52 -4.43
CA LEU A 336 -12.31 12.99 -3.36
C LEU A 336 -11.14 12.18 -3.91
N ILE A 337 -11.42 11.26 -4.84
CA ILE A 337 -10.39 10.41 -5.46
C ILE A 337 -9.46 11.23 -6.35
N ASP A 338 -10.01 12.11 -7.19
CA ASP A 338 -9.21 12.95 -8.07
C ASP A 338 -8.37 13.98 -7.29
N GLY A 339 -8.87 14.45 -6.14
CA GLY A 339 -8.14 15.27 -5.19
C GLY A 339 -6.90 14.60 -4.60
N ILE A 340 -6.87 13.26 -4.53
CA ILE A 340 -5.70 12.44 -4.11
C ILE A 340 -4.81 12.09 -5.33
N LYS A 341 -5.37 11.94 -6.53
CA LYS A 341 -4.56 11.67 -7.74
C LYS A 341 -3.75 12.89 -8.16
N LYS A 342 -4.26 14.08 -7.88
CA LYS A 342 -3.70 15.36 -8.31
C LYS A 342 -2.27 15.62 -7.83
N GLN A 343 -1.82 15.01 -6.74
CA GLN A 343 -0.49 15.23 -6.17
C GLN A 343 0.61 14.77 -7.13
N ALA A 344 0.34 13.76 -7.97
CA ALA A 344 1.21 13.33 -9.07
C ALA A 344 0.63 13.71 -10.45
N PHE A 345 -0.08 14.84 -10.52
CA PHE A 345 -0.58 15.37 -11.80
C PHE A 345 0.55 15.42 -12.83
N THR A 346 0.26 14.93 -14.02
CA THR A 346 1.17 14.88 -15.16
C THR A 346 0.38 15.21 -16.42
N LEU A 347 0.98 16.01 -17.29
CA LEU A 347 0.51 16.31 -18.63
C LEU A 347 1.66 16.11 -19.60
N SER A 348 1.45 15.22 -20.56
CA SER A 348 2.42 14.84 -21.59
C SER A 348 1.72 14.58 -22.92
N SER A 349 2.49 14.15 -23.93
CA SER A 349 1.93 13.62 -25.18
C SER A 349 1.28 12.25 -25.03
N SER A 350 1.47 11.55 -23.90
CA SER A 350 0.89 10.24 -23.62
C SER A 350 -0.18 10.34 -22.53
N LYS A 351 -1.43 10.29 -22.97
CA LYS A 351 -2.60 10.31 -22.09
C LYS A 351 -2.60 9.13 -21.12
N GLU A 352 -2.14 7.96 -21.56
CA GLU A 352 -2.01 6.75 -20.75
C GLU A 352 -1.01 6.95 -19.60
N PHE A 353 0.16 7.54 -19.89
CA PHE A 353 1.15 7.87 -18.88
C PHE A 353 0.62 8.89 -17.86
N ASP A 354 -0.09 9.91 -18.34
CA ASP A 354 -0.67 10.95 -17.48
C ASP A 354 -1.68 10.37 -16.46
N GLN A 355 -2.61 9.52 -16.93
CA GLN A 355 -3.58 8.87 -16.06
C GLN A 355 -2.92 7.85 -15.12
N TYR A 356 -1.92 7.13 -15.61
CA TYR A 356 -1.16 6.14 -14.84
C TYR A 356 -0.44 6.77 -13.64
N MET A 357 0.09 7.99 -13.79
CA MET A 357 0.77 8.68 -12.68
C MET A 357 -0.17 9.02 -11.53
N GLY A 358 -1.36 9.55 -11.82
CA GLY A 358 -2.38 9.80 -10.81
C GLY A 358 -2.82 8.51 -10.12
N GLN A 359 -3.10 7.46 -10.89
CA GLN A 359 -3.48 6.14 -10.35
C GLN A 359 -2.37 5.53 -9.49
N THR A 360 -1.10 5.67 -9.89
CA THR A 360 0.07 5.21 -9.13
C THR A 360 0.17 5.91 -7.78
N PHE A 361 -0.11 7.23 -7.72
CA PHE A 361 -0.11 7.97 -6.46
C PHE A 361 -1.25 7.53 -5.53
N LEU A 362 -2.46 7.32 -6.09
CA LEU A 362 -3.59 6.78 -5.35
C LEU A 362 -3.24 5.42 -4.73
N ASP A 363 -2.66 4.50 -5.51
CA ASP A 363 -2.29 3.16 -5.03
C ASP A 363 -1.17 3.18 -3.99
N ASN A 364 -0.19 4.08 -4.14
CA ASN A 364 0.83 4.33 -3.12
C ASN A 364 0.19 4.82 -1.81
N SER A 365 -0.77 5.74 -1.91
CA SER A 365 -1.51 6.30 -0.77
C SER A 365 -2.42 5.28 -0.10
N LEU A 366 -3.04 4.35 -0.85
CA LEU A 366 -3.85 3.28 -0.24
C LEU A 366 -2.98 2.29 0.54
N ARG A 367 -1.76 2.00 0.07
CA ARG A 367 -0.86 1.04 0.74
C ARG A 367 -0.07 1.66 1.90
N GLY A 368 0.29 2.95 1.79
CA GLY A 368 1.07 3.70 2.79
C GLY A 368 0.25 4.61 3.70
N GLY A 369 -0.95 5.01 3.29
CA GLY A 369 -1.76 6.08 3.87
C GLY A 369 -1.53 7.43 3.19
N PHE A 370 -2.52 8.31 3.27
CA PHE A 370 -2.45 9.71 2.86
C PHE A 370 -2.23 10.62 4.09
N PRO A 371 -1.18 11.47 4.11
CA PRO A 371 -0.88 12.30 5.28
C PRO A 371 -1.84 13.49 5.39
N ILE A 372 -2.31 13.74 6.62
CA ILE A 372 -3.06 14.94 7.00
C ILE A 372 -2.45 15.58 8.25
N LYS A 373 -2.67 16.88 8.42
CA LYS A 373 -2.27 17.62 9.63
C LYS A 373 -3.40 17.61 10.64
N LEU A 374 -3.07 17.28 11.88
CA LEU A 374 -3.94 17.39 13.04
C LEU A 374 -3.22 18.14 14.16
N GLY A 375 -3.97 18.62 15.14
CA GLY A 375 -3.38 19.33 16.28
C GLY A 375 -2.76 20.66 15.88
N ASN A 376 -3.39 21.44 15.00
CA ASN A 376 -2.82 22.68 14.45
C ASN A 376 -1.42 22.50 13.82
N GLY A 377 -1.19 21.34 13.18
CA GLY A 377 0.08 20.99 12.56
C GLY A 377 1.10 20.32 13.48
N LYS A 378 0.78 20.09 14.76
CA LYS A 378 1.65 19.34 15.70
C LYS A 378 1.85 17.89 15.26
N HIS A 379 0.84 17.28 14.62
CA HIS A 379 0.83 15.86 14.30
C HIS A 379 0.56 15.59 12.82
N THR A 380 1.39 14.75 12.21
CA THR A 380 1.06 14.06 10.95
C THR A 380 0.29 12.78 11.25
N PHE A 381 -0.92 12.67 10.72
CA PHE A 381 -1.79 11.50 10.84
C PHE A 381 -2.06 10.91 9.45
N TYR A 382 -2.15 9.60 9.33
CA TYR A 382 -2.33 8.92 8.05
C TYR A 382 -3.70 8.28 7.95
N VAL A 383 -4.47 8.69 6.94
CA VAL A 383 -5.79 8.12 6.61
C VAL A 383 -5.70 7.19 5.40
N TYR A 384 -6.72 6.36 5.20
CA TYR A 384 -6.95 5.50 4.02
C TYR A 384 -5.92 4.37 3.80
N SER A 385 -4.95 4.19 4.71
CA SER A 385 -3.97 3.11 4.62
C SER A 385 -4.63 1.75 4.81
N ARG A 386 -4.17 0.75 4.06
CA ARG A 386 -4.59 -0.65 4.24
C ARG A 386 -3.54 -1.65 3.75
N LYS A 387 -3.54 -2.84 4.35
CA LYS A 387 -2.74 -3.96 3.85
C LYS A 387 -3.31 -4.46 2.53
N HIS A 388 -2.42 -4.85 1.64
CA HIS A 388 -2.66 -5.30 0.28
C HIS A 388 -3.19 -6.74 0.20
N GLY A 389 -4.28 -7.02 0.93
CA GLY A 389 -5.07 -8.24 0.77
C GLY A 389 -6.18 -8.05 -0.25
N ASP A 390 -6.36 -8.99 -1.16
CA ASP A 390 -7.38 -8.94 -2.22
C ASP A 390 -7.69 -10.35 -2.70
N LEU A 391 -8.44 -10.50 -3.81
CA LEU A 391 -8.82 -11.81 -4.33
C LEU A 391 -7.63 -12.63 -4.87
N GLU A 392 -6.54 -11.98 -5.31
CA GLU A 392 -5.30 -12.62 -5.79
C GLU A 392 -4.21 -12.70 -4.69
N ARG A 393 -4.46 -12.11 -3.52
CA ARG A 393 -3.61 -12.08 -2.31
C ARG A 393 -4.41 -12.41 -1.04
N GLU A 394 -5.19 -13.49 -1.05
CA GLU A 394 -6.17 -13.84 -0.01
C GLU A 394 -5.55 -14.17 1.37
N TYR A 395 -4.26 -14.50 1.37
CA TYR A 395 -3.44 -14.77 2.55
C TYR A 395 -3.11 -13.49 3.35
N ASN A 396 -3.20 -12.32 2.74
CA ASN A 396 -2.99 -11.04 3.41
C ASN A 396 -4.29 -10.58 4.10
N PHE A 397 -4.30 -10.58 5.43
CA PHE A 397 -5.42 -10.04 6.21
C PHE A 397 -5.39 -8.51 6.21
N PHE A 398 -6.31 -7.88 5.48
CA PHE A 398 -6.44 -6.42 5.41
C PHE A 398 -7.41 -5.89 6.46
N GLN A 399 -7.17 -4.66 6.91
CA GLN A 399 -8.05 -3.87 7.76
C GLN A 399 -8.25 -2.48 7.11
N VAL A 400 -9.51 -2.07 7.00
CA VAL A 400 -10.00 -0.76 6.55
C VAL A 400 -11.06 -0.33 7.56
N ASP A 401 -10.66 0.37 8.62
CA ASP A 401 -11.55 0.69 9.73
C ASP A 401 -12.74 1.51 9.24
N SER A 402 -13.96 0.97 9.38
CA SER A 402 -15.20 1.66 9.00
C SER A 402 -15.56 2.71 10.05
N THR A 403 -14.74 3.75 10.13
CA THR A 403 -14.80 4.86 11.10
C THR A 403 -14.45 6.17 10.40
N TYR A 404 -14.78 7.31 11.02
CA TYR A 404 -14.24 8.60 10.61
C TYR A 404 -12.71 8.60 10.69
N TYR A 405 -12.02 9.39 9.87
CA TYR A 405 -10.56 9.36 9.78
C TYR A 405 -10.00 7.93 9.64
N SER A 406 -10.64 7.13 8.79
CA SER A 406 -10.31 5.72 8.59
C SER A 406 -8.81 5.49 8.40
N GLN A 407 -8.29 4.48 9.10
CA GLN A 407 -6.93 3.97 8.96
C GLN A 407 -6.98 2.44 8.88
N GLY A 408 -5.82 1.79 8.83
CA GLY A 408 -5.75 0.35 8.68
C GLY A 408 -4.37 -0.19 9.02
N ASN A 409 -4.24 -1.52 8.92
CA ASN A 409 -2.99 -2.20 9.18
C ASN A 409 -2.07 -2.20 7.95
N SER A 410 -0.77 -2.41 8.14
CA SER A 410 0.18 -2.70 7.07
C SER A 410 1.47 -3.30 7.63
N ASN A 411 2.40 -3.70 6.77
CA ASN A 411 3.71 -4.20 7.21
C ASN A 411 4.75 -3.06 7.16
N PHE A 412 5.77 -3.14 8.03
CA PHE A 412 6.83 -2.14 8.16
C PHE A 412 7.43 -1.74 6.81
N ARG A 413 7.92 -2.71 6.03
CA ARG A 413 8.54 -2.48 4.72
C ARG A 413 7.60 -1.75 3.78
N ASP A 414 6.35 -2.19 3.69
CA ASP A 414 5.40 -1.69 2.72
C ASP A 414 5.14 -0.19 2.95
N VAL A 415 4.78 0.17 4.19
CA VAL A 415 4.48 1.56 4.55
C VAL A 415 5.73 2.45 4.46
N ASN A 416 6.87 1.97 4.92
CA ASN A 416 8.12 2.74 4.87
C ASN A 416 8.51 3.07 3.43
N GLN A 417 8.42 2.07 2.53
CA GLN A 417 8.61 2.29 1.09
C GLN A 417 7.62 3.30 0.52
N ASN A 418 6.32 3.19 0.84
CA ASN A 418 5.33 4.10 0.27
C ASN A 418 5.51 5.54 0.75
N ARG A 419 5.82 5.72 2.03
CA ARG A 419 5.95 7.04 2.68
C ARG A 419 7.28 7.73 2.43
N ARG A 420 8.26 7.07 1.80
CA ARG A 420 9.57 7.67 1.55
C ARG A 420 9.50 8.91 0.67
N ASN A 421 8.55 8.96 -0.27
CA ASN A 421 8.38 10.10 -1.15
C ASN A 421 7.50 11.20 -0.56
N ASP A 422 6.86 10.99 0.60
CA ASP A 422 5.87 11.94 1.12
C ASP A 422 6.46 13.34 1.30
N VAL A 423 7.72 13.48 1.74
CA VAL A 423 8.38 14.79 1.90
C VAL A 423 8.56 15.55 0.58
N ARG A 424 8.59 14.83 -0.56
CA ARG A 424 8.62 15.43 -1.91
C ARG A 424 7.24 15.82 -2.44
N PHE A 425 6.17 15.39 -1.79
CA PHE A 425 4.79 15.76 -2.14
C PHE A 425 4.13 16.66 -1.08
N PHE A 426 4.59 16.58 0.16
CA PHE A 426 4.09 17.26 1.34
C PHE A 426 5.29 17.69 2.22
N PRO A 427 6.08 18.70 1.80
CA PRO A 427 7.28 19.13 2.53
C PRO A 427 7.02 19.38 4.03
N GLU A 428 5.87 19.93 4.34
CA GLU A 428 5.39 20.22 5.70
C GLU A 428 5.44 19.07 6.72
N ILE A 429 5.45 17.79 6.29
CA ILE A 429 5.53 16.67 7.22
C ILE A 429 6.91 16.57 7.87
N GLY A 430 7.90 17.28 7.30
CA GLY A 430 9.27 17.33 7.78
C GLY A 430 9.87 15.95 7.99
N ASP A 431 10.38 15.71 9.20
CA ASP A 431 11.04 14.48 9.60
C ASP A 431 10.10 13.46 10.28
N SER A 432 8.77 13.67 10.23
CA SER A 432 7.80 12.81 10.93
C SER A 432 7.97 11.32 10.60
N ASN A 433 8.16 10.96 9.33
CA ASN A 433 8.35 9.56 8.94
C ASN A 433 9.71 9.01 9.40
N ILE A 434 10.76 9.84 9.38
CA ILE A 434 12.06 9.46 9.93
C ILE A 434 11.89 9.15 11.43
N LYS A 435 11.23 10.03 12.19
CA LYS A 435 10.94 9.79 13.62
C LYS A 435 10.15 8.51 13.84
N THR A 436 9.03 8.30 13.13
CA THR A 436 8.21 7.08 13.27
C THR A 436 9.03 5.82 13.01
N PHE A 437 9.70 5.70 11.85
CA PHE A 437 10.35 4.44 11.49
C PHE A 437 11.69 4.20 12.20
N PHE A 438 12.46 5.23 12.50
CA PHE A 438 13.65 5.04 13.34
C PHE A 438 13.25 4.68 14.78
N ASN A 439 12.14 5.19 15.33
CA ASN A 439 11.65 4.81 16.66
C ASN A 439 11.15 3.37 16.77
N LEU A 440 10.86 2.72 15.65
CA LEU A 440 10.56 1.29 15.60
C LEU A 440 11.81 0.40 15.53
N ILE A 441 13.00 0.98 15.37
CA ILE A 441 14.26 0.20 15.42
C ILE A 441 14.61 -0.14 16.87
N GLN A 442 14.91 -1.42 17.10
CA GLN A 442 15.36 -2.00 18.37
C GLN A 442 16.87 -1.78 18.58
N LEU A 443 17.34 -1.98 19.81
CA LEU A 443 18.77 -1.85 20.16
C LEU A 443 19.68 -2.84 19.40
N ASP A 444 19.15 -3.96 18.92
CA ASP A 444 19.85 -4.96 18.11
C ASP A 444 19.71 -4.74 16.58
N GLY A 445 19.05 -3.64 16.19
CA GLY A 445 18.88 -3.23 14.81
C GLY A 445 17.78 -3.95 14.03
N PHE A 446 16.84 -4.63 14.70
CA PHE A 446 15.61 -5.16 14.07
C PHE A 446 14.39 -4.26 14.37
N ASN A 447 13.19 -4.68 13.95
CA ASN A 447 11.95 -3.92 14.12
C ASN A 447 10.71 -4.82 14.15
N PRO A 448 9.57 -4.37 14.71
CA PRO A 448 8.30 -5.07 14.59
C PRO A 448 7.83 -5.16 13.13
N LEU A 449 6.99 -6.15 12.82
CA LEU A 449 6.50 -6.39 11.46
C LEU A 449 5.25 -5.58 11.13
N VAL A 450 4.24 -5.62 12.00
CA VAL A 450 2.90 -5.08 11.70
C VAL A 450 2.80 -3.68 12.26
N ILE A 451 2.32 -2.74 11.45
CA ILE A 451 1.96 -1.37 11.85
C ILE A 451 0.42 -1.28 11.85
N LYS A 452 -0.18 -0.82 12.95
CA LYS A 452 -1.64 -0.87 13.16
C LYS A 452 -2.38 0.46 13.02
N GLY A 453 -1.66 1.57 12.84
CA GLY A 453 -2.22 2.93 12.86
C GLY A 453 -1.76 3.73 14.08
N SER A 454 -2.26 4.96 14.21
CA SER A 454 -1.91 5.85 15.31
C SER A 454 -3.11 6.11 16.23
N ARG A 455 -2.82 6.32 17.51
CA ARG A 455 -3.78 6.75 18.53
C ARG A 455 -3.22 7.94 19.32
N PHE A 456 -4.06 8.55 20.13
CA PHE A 456 -3.72 9.72 20.93
C PHE A 456 -4.06 9.51 22.41
N SER A 457 -3.23 10.11 23.25
CA SER A 457 -3.42 10.20 24.70
C SER A 457 -3.31 11.67 25.12
N ILE A 458 -4.10 12.09 26.11
CA ILE A 458 -4.04 13.47 26.61
C ILE A 458 -2.73 13.68 27.38
N GLU A 459 -1.97 14.70 26.98
CA GLU A 459 -0.70 15.08 27.61
C GLU A 459 -0.95 16.09 28.75
N ASP A 460 -1.87 17.03 28.53
CA ASP A 460 -2.25 18.07 29.49
C ASP A 460 -3.78 18.06 29.72
N TRP A 461 -4.19 17.53 30.87
CA TRP A 461 -5.61 17.42 31.24
C TRP A 461 -6.24 18.76 31.65
N GLU A 462 -5.44 19.74 32.10
CA GLU A 462 -5.94 21.07 32.42
C GLU A 462 -6.30 21.82 31.13
N ALA A 463 -5.37 21.83 30.17
CA ALA A 463 -5.60 22.41 28.85
C ALA A 463 -6.73 21.68 28.08
N ALA A 464 -6.76 20.34 28.13
CA ALA A 464 -7.87 19.57 27.56
C ALA A 464 -9.22 19.94 28.20
N GLY A 465 -9.26 20.19 29.51
CA GLY A 465 -10.45 20.69 30.20
C GLY A 465 -10.97 22.01 29.62
N ALA A 466 -10.07 22.97 29.35
CA ALA A 466 -10.43 24.25 28.74
C ALA A 466 -10.97 24.08 27.30
N VAL A 467 -10.36 23.19 26.51
CA VAL A 467 -10.87 22.83 25.17
C VAL A 467 -12.27 22.24 25.26
N LEU A 468 -12.52 21.28 26.16
CA LEU A 468 -13.85 20.68 26.30
C LEU A 468 -14.92 21.69 26.70
N VAL A 469 -14.61 22.63 27.61
CA VAL A 469 -15.53 23.71 28.00
C VAL A 469 -15.84 24.65 26.84
N LYS A 470 -14.94 24.83 25.87
CA LYS A 470 -15.22 25.60 24.64
C LYS A 470 -16.24 24.91 23.74
N TYR A 471 -16.13 23.59 23.58
CA TYR A 471 -16.88 22.83 22.57
C TYR A 471 -18.16 22.14 23.07
N PHE A 472 -18.32 21.91 24.38
CA PHE A 472 -19.43 21.11 24.92
C PHE A 472 -20.13 21.75 26.12
N GLU A 473 -21.38 21.35 26.34
CA GLU A 473 -22.15 21.67 27.54
C GLU A 473 -21.64 20.86 28.74
N SER A 474 -21.85 21.40 29.95
CA SER A 474 -21.31 20.80 31.19
C SER A 474 -21.72 19.34 31.40
N ALA A 475 -22.91 18.94 30.93
CA ALA A 475 -23.45 17.59 31.07
C ALA A 475 -22.68 16.52 30.26
N ASP A 476 -22.05 16.89 29.14
CA ASP A 476 -21.37 15.95 28.25
C ASP A 476 -19.86 15.84 28.50
N ILE A 477 -19.26 16.86 29.13
CA ILE A 477 -17.80 16.93 29.36
C ILE A 477 -17.29 15.71 30.13
N ASP A 478 -17.98 15.26 31.17
CA ASP A 478 -17.53 14.14 32.00
C ASP A 478 -17.55 12.81 31.22
N ARG A 479 -18.55 12.62 30.34
CA ARG A 479 -18.64 11.44 29.46
C ARG A 479 -17.47 11.40 28.48
N ILE A 480 -17.12 12.54 27.89
CA ILE A 480 -15.99 12.66 26.96
C ILE A 480 -14.66 12.46 27.69
N LYS A 481 -14.48 13.06 28.89
CA LYS A 481 -13.29 12.83 29.73
C LYS A 481 -13.11 11.36 30.08
N GLN A 482 -14.19 10.69 30.45
CA GLN A 482 -14.16 9.25 30.76
C GLN A 482 -13.74 8.43 29.55
N TYR A 483 -14.21 8.76 28.35
CA TYR A 483 -13.79 8.08 27.13
C TYR A 483 -12.30 8.31 26.82
N MET A 484 -11.85 9.57 26.89
CA MET A 484 -10.46 9.97 26.61
C MET A 484 -9.46 9.60 27.73
N SER A 485 -9.93 9.02 28.85
CA SER A 485 -9.05 8.54 29.92
C SER A 485 -8.19 7.35 29.48
N LYS A 486 -8.52 6.75 28.33
CA LYS A 486 -7.72 5.76 27.61
C LYS A 486 -7.34 6.33 26.26
N ALA A 487 -6.28 5.79 25.66
CA ALA A 487 -5.86 6.21 24.34
C ALA A 487 -6.97 5.97 23.30
N PHE A 488 -7.17 6.93 22.39
CA PHE A 488 -8.29 6.96 21.43
C PHE A 488 -7.82 7.32 20.03
N THR A 489 -8.62 7.01 19.01
CA THR A 489 -8.41 7.51 17.64
C THR A 489 -9.39 8.66 17.38
N PRO A 490 -9.08 9.62 16.48
CA PRO A 490 -10.03 10.68 16.11
C PRO A 490 -11.37 10.10 15.64
N GLY A 491 -11.30 9.01 14.86
CA GLY A 491 -12.46 8.28 14.38
C GLY A 491 -13.36 7.72 15.47
N ALA A 492 -12.76 7.02 16.43
CA ALA A 492 -13.51 6.38 17.51
C ALA A 492 -14.10 7.40 18.49
N LEU A 493 -13.41 8.53 18.74
CA LEU A 493 -13.94 9.63 19.55
C LEU A 493 -15.18 10.27 18.91
N LEU A 494 -15.12 10.57 17.60
CA LEU A 494 -16.27 11.13 16.88
C LEU A 494 -17.43 10.13 16.79
N GLY A 495 -17.14 8.84 16.58
CA GLY A 495 -18.16 7.78 16.60
C GLY A 495 -18.82 7.64 17.97
N PHE A 496 -18.05 7.72 19.05
CA PHE A 496 -18.60 7.74 20.42
C PHE A 496 -19.53 8.94 20.64
N MET A 497 -19.12 10.14 20.23
CA MET A 497 -19.95 11.34 20.36
C MET A 497 -21.28 11.21 19.62
N GLU A 498 -21.25 10.68 18.40
CA GLU A 498 -22.44 10.44 17.58
C GLU A 498 -23.39 9.42 18.23
N ALA A 499 -22.87 8.25 18.62
CA ALA A 499 -23.66 7.22 19.30
C ALA A 499 -24.23 7.69 20.65
N ALA A 500 -23.53 8.61 21.32
CA ALA A 500 -23.93 9.19 22.60
C ALA A 500 -24.92 10.37 22.47
N GLY A 501 -25.23 10.81 21.25
CA GLY A 501 -26.07 11.99 20.98
C GLY A 501 -25.42 13.33 21.35
N ILE A 502 -24.08 13.36 21.47
CA ILE A 502 -23.33 14.54 21.92
C ILE A 502 -23.09 15.46 20.72
N SER A 503 -23.59 16.69 20.83
CA SER A 503 -23.41 17.73 19.81
C SER A 503 -22.44 18.81 20.26
N LEU A 504 -21.74 19.42 19.30
CA LEU A 504 -20.88 20.58 19.56
C LEU A 504 -21.76 21.81 19.84
N LYS A 505 -21.51 22.52 20.94
CA LYS A 505 -22.18 23.80 21.22
C LYS A 505 -21.59 24.96 20.40
N SER A 506 -20.35 24.83 19.93
CA SER A 506 -19.65 25.82 19.11
C SER A 506 -18.61 25.17 18.20
N GLY A 507 -18.24 25.84 17.11
CA GLY A 507 -17.21 25.39 16.17
C GLY A 507 -17.60 24.18 15.31
N THR A 508 -16.59 23.58 14.67
CA THR A 508 -16.74 22.39 13.79
C THR A 508 -16.02 21.18 14.37
N ARG A 509 -16.34 19.98 13.86
CA ARG A 509 -15.63 18.73 14.18
C ARG A 509 -14.12 18.88 13.97
N ASP A 510 -13.70 19.48 12.85
CA ASP A 510 -12.29 19.73 12.56
C ASP A 510 -11.63 20.70 13.55
N SER A 511 -12.30 21.79 13.93
CA SER A 511 -11.74 22.72 14.91
C SER A 511 -11.58 22.08 16.29
N PHE A 512 -12.56 21.26 16.72
CA PHE A 512 -12.47 20.50 17.96
C PHE A 512 -11.33 19.48 17.91
N MET A 513 -11.23 18.69 16.82
CA MET A 513 -10.13 17.74 16.62
C MET A 513 -8.77 18.43 16.65
N ASN A 514 -8.63 19.60 16.03
CA ASN A 514 -7.37 20.35 16.06
C ASN A 514 -7.01 20.83 17.47
N ASP A 515 -7.95 21.39 18.22
CA ASP A 515 -7.66 21.90 19.56
C ASP A 515 -7.37 20.76 20.56
N ILE A 516 -8.15 19.67 20.54
CA ILE A 516 -7.94 18.55 21.47
C ILE A 516 -6.68 17.76 21.16
N LEU A 517 -6.32 17.59 19.89
CA LEU A 517 -5.12 16.87 19.50
C LEU A 517 -3.84 17.69 19.69
N TYR A 518 -3.94 19.03 19.72
CA TYR A 518 -2.81 19.92 20.05
C TYR A 518 -2.28 19.65 21.47
N VAL A 519 -3.19 19.41 22.43
CA VAL A 519 -2.88 19.05 23.83
C VAL A 519 -2.74 17.54 24.07
N SER A 520 -2.65 16.77 22.98
CA SER A 520 -2.44 15.32 22.99
C SER A 520 -1.06 14.95 22.47
N VAL A 521 -0.63 13.73 22.81
CA VAL A 521 0.54 13.05 22.25
C VAL A 521 0.09 11.93 21.32
N LYS A 522 0.79 11.75 20.18
CA LYS A 522 0.53 10.68 19.22
C LYS A 522 1.38 9.45 19.55
N GLU A 523 0.77 8.28 19.49
CA GLU A 523 1.42 6.97 19.60
C GLU A 523 1.22 6.19 18.30
N ASP A 524 2.31 5.76 17.66
CA ASP A 524 2.28 4.84 16.52
C ASP A 524 2.30 3.39 17.03
N LEU A 525 1.31 2.59 16.65
CA LEU A 525 1.18 1.20 17.12
C LEU A 525 1.88 0.23 16.18
N ALA A 526 2.63 -0.71 16.77
CA ALA A 526 3.29 -1.79 16.04
C ALA A 526 3.28 -3.09 16.85
N ASP A 527 3.39 -4.23 16.15
CA ASP A 527 3.45 -5.55 16.76
C ASP A 527 4.52 -6.45 16.12
N PHE A 528 5.11 -7.29 16.96
CA PHE A 528 5.82 -8.47 16.49
C PHE A 528 4.84 -9.49 15.90
N SER A 529 5.34 -10.34 15.01
CA SER A 529 4.56 -11.41 14.41
C SER A 529 5.42 -12.65 14.20
N GLU A 530 5.99 -12.88 13.01
CA GLU A 530 6.60 -14.18 12.69
C GLU A 530 8.13 -14.22 12.76
N GLY A 531 8.80 -13.08 12.89
CA GLY A 531 10.27 -12.99 12.89
C GLY A 531 10.78 -11.62 12.44
N TYR A 532 12.10 -11.53 12.21
CA TYR A 532 12.74 -10.29 11.78
C TYR A 532 13.41 -10.47 10.42
N TRP A 533 12.94 -9.71 9.44
CA TRP A 533 13.52 -9.66 8.10
C TRP A 533 14.81 -8.84 8.13
N VAL A 534 15.83 -9.32 7.43
CA VAL A 534 17.16 -8.69 7.46
C VAL A 534 17.23 -7.39 6.67
N ASP A 535 16.31 -7.17 5.73
CA ASP A 535 16.25 -6.00 4.85
C ASP A 535 15.47 -4.81 5.44
N HIS A 536 14.60 -5.01 6.43
CA HIS A 536 13.63 -3.98 6.83
C HIS A 536 14.23 -2.60 7.15
N TRP A 537 15.36 -2.55 7.84
CA TRP A 537 15.99 -1.28 8.23
C TRP A 537 16.52 -0.48 7.02
N ILE A 538 16.76 -1.10 5.86
CA ILE A 538 17.35 -0.41 4.70
C ILE A 538 16.42 0.68 4.15
N TYR A 539 15.11 0.53 4.32
CA TYR A 539 14.11 1.48 3.84
C TYR A 539 14.17 2.80 4.62
N ASN A 540 14.68 2.78 5.86
CA ASN A 540 14.95 4.01 6.61
C ASN A 540 16.01 4.88 5.90
N THR A 541 16.95 4.27 5.18
CA THR A 541 17.95 5.01 4.39
C THR A 541 17.32 5.78 3.25
N ASP A 542 16.26 5.24 2.63
CA ASP A 542 15.53 5.97 1.59
C ASP A 542 14.83 7.21 2.16
N LEU A 543 14.25 7.13 3.37
CA LEU A 543 13.66 8.29 4.05
C LEU A 543 14.67 9.42 4.26
N LEU A 544 15.89 9.09 4.67
CA LEU A 544 16.97 10.07 4.84
C LEU A 544 17.31 10.75 3.53
N GLU A 545 17.52 9.99 2.45
CA GLU A 545 17.84 10.58 1.14
C GLU A 545 16.73 11.50 0.63
N GLN A 546 15.47 11.08 0.77
CA GLN A 546 14.35 11.90 0.30
C GLN A 546 14.19 13.17 1.13
N TYR A 547 14.36 13.09 2.45
CA TYR A 547 14.36 14.27 3.31
C TYR A 547 15.48 15.24 2.92
N LEU A 548 16.71 14.74 2.73
CA LEU A 548 17.87 15.55 2.34
C LEU A 548 17.72 16.16 0.93
N SER A 549 16.87 15.58 0.08
CA SER A 549 16.57 16.16 -1.24
C SER A 549 15.70 17.42 -1.18
N VAL A 550 15.03 17.67 -0.03
CA VAL A 550 14.12 18.82 0.21
C VAL A 550 14.66 19.76 1.31
N TYR A 551 15.31 19.19 2.33
CA TYR A 551 15.84 19.88 3.50
C TYR A 551 17.37 19.69 3.69
N PRO A 552 18.20 19.95 2.66
CA PRO A 552 19.65 19.79 2.78
C PRO A 552 20.28 20.74 3.80
N ASP A 553 19.68 21.92 4.03
CA ASP A 553 20.03 22.90 5.07
C ASP A 553 19.81 22.37 6.50
N LYS A 554 18.98 21.34 6.66
CA LYS A 554 18.64 20.73 7.96
C LYS A 554 19.38 19.42 8.22
N ALA A 555 20.33 19.03 7.36
CA ALA A 555 21.01 17.74 7.45
C ALA A 555 21.68 17.49 8.81
N MET A 556 22.45 18.47 9.31
CA MET A 556 23.13 18.33 10.61
C MET A 556 22.13 18.41 11.78
N GLU A 557 21.16 19.32 11.70
CA GLU A 557 20.08 19.47 12.69
C GLU A 557 19.26 18.17 12.84
N LEU A 558 18.97 17.48 11.74
CA LEU A 558 18.29 16.18 11.76
C LEU A 558 19.10 15.12 12.52
N LEU A 559 20.42 15.07 12.31
CA LEU A 559 21.28 14.05 12.91
C LEU A 559 21.55 14.29 14.41
N THR A 560 21.78 15.55 14.81
CA THR A 560 22.28 15.89 16.14
C THR A 560 21.40 16.83 16.94
N GLY A 561 20.46 17.54 16.32
CA GLY A 561 19.72 18.65 16.91
C GLY A 561 18.67 18.25 17.95
N ASN A 562 18.01 17.11 17.77
CA ASN A 562 16.88 16.69 18.62
C ASN A 562 17.15 15.36 19.35
N ARG A 563 17.02 15.38 20.69
CA ARG A 563 17.07 14.17 21.55
C ARG A 563 15.68 13.61 21.82
N GLU A 564 14.97 13.27 20.76
CA GLU A 564 13.59 12.77 20.82
C GLU A 564 13.45 11.31 20.34
N TYR A 565 14.54 10.69 19.88
CA TYR A 565 14.52 9.32 19.39
C TYR A 565 14.66 8.32 20.54
N SER A 566 13.93 7.21 20.47
CA SER A 566 13.99 6.12 21.46
C SER A 566 13.88 4.76 20.78
N PHE A 567 14.52 3.71 21.30
CA PHE A 567 14.48 2.38 20.67
C PHE A 567 13.19 1.63 21.00
N TYR A 568 12.73 0.81 20.05
CA TYR A 568 11.61 -0.10 20.27
C TYR A 568 12.05 -1.23 21.21
N ASP A 569 11.23 -1.54 22.21
CA ASP A 569 11.51 -2.54 23.23
C ASP A 569 10.58 -3.73 23.07
N GLN A 570 11.12 -4.87 22.61
CA GLN A 570 10.37 -6.09 22.34
C GLN A 570 10.84 -7.26 23.21
N TYR A 571 9.96 -8.21 23.49
CA TYR A 571 10.28 -9.40 24.31
C TYR A 571 10.67 -10.65 23.51
N GLU A 572 10.68 -10.58 22.18
CA GLU A 572 11.36 -11.50 21.27
C GLU A 572 12.76 -10.99 20.89
N PHE A 573 13.73 -11.90 20.76
CA PHE A 573 15.12 -11.56 20.46
C PHE A 573 15.84 -12.70 19.74
N VAL A 574 16.94 -12.35 19.06
CA VAL A 574 17.75 -13.33 18.32
C VAL A 574 18.57 -14.19 19.29
N ALA A 575 18.44 -15.52 19.16
CA ALA A 575 19.19 -16.48 19.95
C ALA A 575 20.69 -16.45 19.62
N PRO A 576 21.57 -16.73 20.60
CA PRO A 576 23.01 -16.88 20.34
C PRO A 576 23.28 -18.14 19.50
N ARG A 577 24.41 -18.17 18.77
CA ARG A 577 24.85 -19.28 17.90
C ARG A 577 24.81 -20.62 18.61
N SER A 578 25.24 -20.66 19.87
CA SER A 578 25.23 -21.86 20.74
C SER A 578 23.84 -22.44 21.01
N LYS A 579 22.77 -21.71 20.70
CA LYS A 579 21.37 -22.13 20.86
C LYS A 579 20.57 -22.17 19.56
N LYS A 580 21.20 -21.92 18.41
CA LYS A 580 20.52 -21.97 17.10
C LYS A 580 21.24 -22.77 16.02
N TYR A 581 22.53 -23.09 16.19
CA TYR A 581 23.23 -23.98 15.26
C TYR A 581 23.06 -25.43 15.71
N VAL A 582 22.42 -26.22 14.87
CA VAL A 582 22.07 -27.62 15.16
C VAL A 582 22.56 -28.55 14.07
N LEU A 583 22.99 -29.76 14.45
CA LEU A 583 23.37 -30.81 13.51
C LEU A 583 22.13 -31.63 13.10
N THR A 584 21.77 -31.55 11.83
CA THR A 584 20.70 -32.34 11.22
C THR A 584 21.29 -33.42 10.30
N GLU A 585 20.42 -34.25 9.71
CA GLU A 585 20.81 -35.22 8.67
C GLU A 585 21.44 -34.56 7.42
N ASN A 586 21.11 -33.30 7.15
CA ASN A 586 21.63 -32.53 6.01
C ASN A 586 22.83 -31.64 6.37
N GLY A 587 23.42 -31.85 7.55
CA GLY A 587 24.53 -31.06 8.09
C GLY A 587 24.08 -29.99 9.09
N VAL A 588 24.92 -28.98 9.32
CA VAL A 588 24.59 -27.91 10.28
C VAL A 588 23.54 -26.98 9.69
N ARG A 589 22.53 -26.62 10.49
CA ARG A 589 21.46 -25.68 10.17
C ARG A 589 21.28 -24.66 11.28
N GLN A 590 20.74 -23.51 10.94
CA GLN A 590 20.34 -22.47 11.88
C GLN A 590 18.83 -22.54 12.12
N LEU A 591 18.40 -23.14 13.24
CA LEU A 591 16.98 -23.32 13.58
C LEU A 591 16.66 -22.70 14.94
N GLY A 592 15.44 -22.18 15.11
CA GLY A 592 15.01 -21.57 16.38
C GLY A 592 15.70 -20.24 16.69
N SER A 593 16.02 -19.45 15.65
CA SER A 593 16.86 -18.25 15.78
C SER A 593 16.21 -17.08 16.53
N VAL A 594 14.90 -17.12 16.76
CA VAL A 594 14.17 -16.10 17.53
C VAL A 594 13.51 -16.78 18.72
N ILE A 595 13.76 -16.25 19.90
CA ILE A 595 13.24 -16.74 21.19
C ILE A 595 12.48 -15.63 21.91
N LYS A 596 11.61 -16.03 22.84
CA LYS A 596 10.75 -15.15 23.62
C LYS A 596 11.14 -15.20 25.10
N SER A 597 11.12 -14.04 25.79
CA SER A 597 11.23 -13.96 27.25
C SER A 597 9.89 -13.63 27.89
N ASP A 598 9.31 -14.61 28.60
CA ASP A 598 8.07 -14.41 29.37
C ASP A 598 8.26 -13.40 30.51
N GLU A 599 9.46 -13.31 31.08
CA GLU A 599 9.78 -12.32 32.11
C GLU A 599 9.72 -10.90 31.53
N LYS A 600 10.37 -10.68 30.38
CA LYS A 600 10.37 -9.39 29.69
C LYS A 600 8.97 -9.01 29.21
N GLU A 601 8.20 -9.97 28.73
CA GLU A 601 6.78 -9.75 28.36
C GLU A 601 5.96 -9.23 29.55
N ARG A 602 6.07 -9.88 30.72
CA ARG A 602 5.38 -9.41 31.94
C ARG A 602 5.85 -8.02 32.36
N MET A 603 7.15 -7.72 32.23
CA MET A 603 7.70 -6.39 32.53
C MET A 603 7.11 -5.32 31.61
N ILE A 604 7.10 -5.54 30.30
CA ILE A 604 6.55 -4.61 29.30
C ILE A 604 5.04 -4.39 29.53
N LYS A 605 4.27 -5.46 29.73
CA LYS A 605 2.81 -5.39 29.92
C LYS A 605 2.37 -4.68 31.22
N ARG A 606 3.26 -4.53 32.20
CA ARG A 606 2.98 -3.80 33.45
C ARG A 606 3.19 -2.28 33.34
N ARG A 607 3.83 -1.80 32.27
CA ARG A 607 4.07 -0.37 32.06
C ARG A 607 2.74 0.34 31.80
N THR A 608 2.50 1.44 32.48
CA THR A 608 1.27 2.24 32.35
C THR A 608 1.33 3.23 31.17
N SER A 609 2.52 3.56 30.70
CA SER A 609 2.76 4.43 29.54
C SER A 609 3.95 3.94 28.70
N ASP A 610 3.90 4.22 27.40
CA ASP A 610 4.95 3.88 26.43
C ASP A 610 5.54 2.47 26.61
N PRO A 611 4.71 1.40 26.61
CA PRO A 611 5.14 0.08 27.03
C PRO A 611 6.27 -0.50 26.17
N TYR A 612 6.36 -0.11 24.89
CA TYR A 612 7.34 -0.63 23.93
C TYR A 612 8.50 0.34 23.65
N LYS A 613 8.80 1.28 24.55
CA LYS A 613 10.03 2.10 24.46
C LYS A 613 11.09 1.59 25.44
N VAL A 614 12.35 1.55 25.00
CA VAL A 614 13.48 1.13 25.84
C VAL A 614 13.62 2.04 27.05
N ARG A 615 13.92 1.45 28.22
CA ARG A 615 14.06 2.14 29.50
C ARG A 615 15.43 1.94 30.14
N THR A 616 15.83 2.95 30.92
CA THR A 616 17.03 2.93 31.77
C THR A 616 16.85 1.98 32.97
N SER A 617 17.87 1.80 33.81
CA SER A 617 17.84 0.89 34.96
C SER A 617 17.37 -0.53 34.57
N ASN A 618 17.93 -1.05 33.49
CA ASN A 618 17.62 -2.38 32.95
C ASN A 618 16.12 -2.63 32.72
N GLY A 619 15.42 -1.63 32.17
CA GLY A 619 14.02 -1.78 31.75
C GLY A 619 12.98 -1.24 32.73
N THR A 620 13.39 -0.80 33.92
CA THR A 620 12.50 -0.35 35.01
C THR A 620 12.47 1.17 35.21
N GLY A 621 13.44 1.90 34.65
CA GLY A 621 13.57 3.34 34.78
C GLY A 621 12.73 4.15 33.79
N SER A 622 13.18 5.36 33.51
CA SER A 622 12.55 6.26 32.52
C SER A 622 12.83 5.79 31.09
N VAL A 623 12.02 6.26 30.14
CA VAL A 623 12.29 6.06 28.70
C VAL A 623 13.64 6.70 28.37
N TYR A 624 14.46 5.98 27.60
CA TYR A 624 15.74 6.48 27.10
C TYR A 624 15.53 7.25 25.79
N TYR A 625 16.14 8.44 25.69
CA TYR A 625 16.09 9.29 24.51
C TYR A 625 17.50 9.64 24.02
N CYS A 626 17.70 9.58 22.70
CA CYS A 626 18.96 9.88 22.03
C CYS A 626 18.74 10.68 20.74
N THR A 627 19.84 11.03 20.07
CA THR A 627 19.82 11.66 18.74
C THR A 627 19.66 10.62 17.63
N LEU A 628 19.28 11.05 16.43
CA LEU A 628 19.22 10.17 15.27
C LEU A 628 20.60 9.59 14.93
N LEU A 629 21.67 10.38 15.08
CA LEU A 629 23.04 9.90 14.84
C LEU A 629 23.41 8.76 15.79
N SER A 630 23.09 8.89 17.09
CA SER A 630 23.30 7.82 18.09
C SER A 630 22.60 6.52 17.68
N LYS A 631 21.36 6.61 17.15
CA LYS A 631 20.66 5.45 16.59
C LYS A 631 21.30 4.86 15.36
N ILE A 632 21.70 5.69 14.39
CA ILE A 632 22.31 5.22 13.15
C ILE A 632 23.63 4.50 13.45
N ILE A 633 24.46 5.02 14.36
CA ILE A 633 25.69 4.36 14.79
C ILE A 633 25.39 3.03 15.48
N THR A 634 24.39 2.99 16.37
CA THR A 634 23.92 1.74 17.01
C THR A 634 23.46 0.71 15.96
N LEU A 635 22.76 1.14 14.91
CA LEU A 635 22.32 0.27 13.83
C LEU A 635 23.51 -0.25 13.00
N LEU A 636 24.40 0.64 12.57
CA LEU A 636 25.55 0.31 11.74
C LEU A 636 26.51 -0.66 12.43
N VAL A 637 26.80 -0.46 13.73
CA VAL A 637 27.66 -1.39 14.49
C VAL A 637 27.05 -2.79 14.59
N ASN A 638 25.72 -2.89 14.78
CA ASN A 638 25.03 -4.17 14.75
C ASN A 638 25.15 -4.86 13.38
N LYS A 639 24.95 -4.13 12.28
CA LYS A 639 24.94 -4.73 10.93
C LYS A 639 26.33 -5.10 10.43
N ILE A 640 27.35 -4.29 10.69
CA ILE A 640 28.72 -4.63 10.27
C ILE A 640 29.31 -5.80 11.09
N ALA A 641 28.78 -6.05 12.29
CA ALA A 641 29.06 -7.25 13.10
C ALA A 641 28.22 -8.48 12.69
N SER A 642 27.38 -8.36 11.65
CA SER A 642 26.56 -9.44 11.09
C SER A 642 26.99 -9.87 9.69
N LEU A 643 28.17 -9.46 9.22
CA LEU A 643 28.76 -10.01 8.00
C LEU A 643 28.97 -11.52 8.13
N ASP A 644 28.89 -12.25 7.04
CA ASP A 644 29.12 -13.69 6.98
C ASP A 644 30.61 -14.08 7.17
N PRO A 645 30.94 -15.38 7.33
CA PRO A 645 32.29 -15.83 7.60
C PRO A 645 33.33 -15.46 6.52
N GLU A 646 32.90 -15.18 5.29
CA GLU A 646 33.76 -14.71 4.19
C GLU A 646 33.80 -13.19 4.06
N GLY A 647 33.00 -12.48 4.85
CA GLY A 647 32.87 -11.02 4.84
C GLY A 647 32.18 -10.48 3.60
N VAL A 648 31.30 -11.26 2.95
CA VAL A 648 30.64 -10.91 1.68
C VAL A 648 29.26 -10.30 1.92
N GLY A 649 28.34 -11.12 2.44
CA GLY A 649 26.95 -10.74 2.72
C GLY A 649 26.69 -10.53 4.21
N VAL A 650 25.56 -9.93 4.56
CA VAL A 650 25.02 -9.98 5.93
C VAL A 650 24.24 -11.27 6.11
N GLU A 651 24.42 -11.93 7.25
CA GLU A 651 23.77 -13.21 7.57
C GLU A 651 22.26 -13.06 7.82
N MET A 652 21.48 -14.04 7.34
CA MET A 652 20.05 -14.19 7.63
C MET A 652 19.83 -14.83 9.00
N GLU A 653 20.25 -14.14 10.06
CA GLU A 653 20.38 -14.70 11.43
C GLU A 653 19.09 -14.78 12.26
N SER A 654 17.95 -14.35 11.70
CA SER A 654 16.74 -14.00 12.46
C SER A 654 15.43 -14.60 11.92
N ASN A 655 15.50 -15.84 11.43
CA ASN A 655 14.40 -16.66 10.86
C ASN A 655 13.78 -16.19 9.54
N LYS A 656 13.99 -14.95 9.11
CA LYS A 656 13.39 -14.41 7.88
C LYS A 656 14.46 -13.93 6.90
N PRO A 657 14.22 -14.06 5.58
CA PRO A 657 15.13 -13.57 4.54
C PRO A 657 15.05 -12.04 4.42
N GLY A 658 15.60 -11.50 3.33
CA GLY A 658 15.44 -10.09 2.94
C GLY A 658 14.16 -9.86 2.11
N TRP A 659 14.27 -9.06 1.04
CA TRP A 659 13.12 -8.68 0.22
C TRP A 659 12.36 -9.89 -0.39
N CYS A 660 13.11 -10.86 -0.92
CA CYS A 660 12.54 -12.05 -1.54
C CYS A 660 12.03 -13.06 -0.48
N ASP A 661 10.79 -12.89 -0.06
CA ASP A 661 10.17 -13.75 0.96
C ASP A 661 10.15 -15.23 0.56
N ALA A 662 10.20 -15.54 -0.75
CA ALA A 662 10.18 -16.90 -1.28
C ALA A 662 11.49 -17.68 -1.05
N LEU A 663 12.57 -16.99 -0.65
CA LEU A 663 13.83 -17.56 -0.14
C LEU A 663 13.76 -17.84 1.38
N ASN A 664 12.58 -18.18 1.89
CA ASN A 664 12.34 -18.39 3.32
C ASN A 664 13.10 -19.57 3.94
N GLY A 665 13.80 -20.38 3.16
CA GLY A 665 14.67 -21.44 3.65
C GLY A 665 16.14 -21.03 3.81
N MET A 666 16.58 -19.96 3.14
CA MET A 666 17.94 -19.41 3.27
C MET A 666 18.39 -19.16 4.72
N PRO A 667 17.54 -18.59 5.62
CA PRO A 667 17.91 -18.43 7.03
C PRO A 667 18.31 -19.75 7.73
N ALA A 668 17.71 -20.87 7.35
CA ALA A 668 17.99 -22.17 7.96
C ALA A 668 19.31 -22.78 7.48
N ILE A 669 19.72 -22.49 6.24
CA ILE A 669 20.97 -22.98 5.63
C ILE A 669 22.12 -21.99 5.76
N LEU A 670 22.07 -21.10 6.76
CA LEU A 670 23.09 -20.08 7.03
C LEU A 670 23.32 -19.16 5.82
N GLY A 671 22.24 -18.77 5.16
CA GLY A 671 22.27 -17.88 4.02
C GLY A 671 22.72 -16.47 4.37
N SER A 672 23.41 -15.81 3.44
CA SER A 672 23.76 -14.39 3.50
C SER A 672 23.48 -13.70 2.16
N SER A 673 23.43 -12.37 2.18
CA SER A 673 23.18 -11.57 0.97
C SER A 673 23.99 -10.29 0.92
N ILE A 674 24.39 -9.88 -0.29
CA ILE A 674 25.06 -8.59 -0.51
C ILE A 674 24.11 -7.39 -0.46
N ASN A 675 22.80 -7.60 -0.44
CA ASN A 675 21.80 -6.53 -0.47
C ASN A 675 21.92 -5.66 0.79
N GLU A 676 21.94 -6.30 1.95
CA GLU A 676 22.11 -5.63 3.23
C GLU A 676 23.54 -5.09 3.39
N SER A 677 24.57 -5.80 2.90
CA SER A 677 25.95 -5.29 2.89
C SER A 677 26.03 -3.96 2.12
N ALA A 678 25.50 -3.93 0.90
CA ALA A 678 25.41 -2.73 0.09
C ALA A 678 24.61 -1.62 0.80
N ALA A 679 23.51 -1.95 1.48
CA ALA A 679 22.76 -0.98 2.27
C ALA A 679 23.57 -0.41 3.47
N VAL A 680 24.44 -1.20 4.10
CA VAL A 680 25.34 -0.74 5.18
C VAL A 680 26.32 0.29 4.63
N LYS A 681 26.96 -0.01 3.49
CA LYS A 681 27.84 0.95 2.79
C LYS A 681 27.09 2.23 2.42
N ARG A 682 25.89 2.11 1.85
CA ARG A 682 25.07 3.27 1.45
C ARG A 682 24.73 4.18 2.65
N LEU A 683 24.23 3.61 3.76
CA LEU A 683 23.91 4.40 4.95
C LEU A 683 25.16 5.07 5.54
N ALA A 684 26.28 4.34 5.60
CA ALA A 684 27.55 4.90 6.08
C ALA A 684 28.03 6.06 5.19
N MET A 685 27.93 5.94 3.86
CA MET A 685 28.29 7.01 2.92
C MET A 685 27.41 8.25 3.05
N ILE A 686 26.11 8.10 3.29
CA ILE A 686 25.20 9.24 3.49
C ILE A 686 25.58 10.02 4.76
N VAL A 687 25.77 9.31 5.87
CA VAL A 687 26.17 9.95 7.13
C VAL A 687 27.54 10.59 6.99
N LEU A 688 28.50 9.89 6.37
CA LEU A 688 29.84 10.42 6.14
C LEU A 688 29.81 11.70 5.29
N ASP A 689 29.02 11.75 4.22
CA ASP A 689 28.86 12.95 3.37
C ASP A 689 28.32 14.14 4.16
N ILE A 690 27.38 13.91 5.09
CA ILE A 690 26.84 14.97 5.96
C ILE A 690 27.90 15.45 6.94
N LEU A 691 28.60 14.51 7.60
CA LEU A 691 29.61 14.84 8.62
C LEU A 691 30.85 15.52 8.02
N GLU A 692 31.32 15.13 6.84
CA GLU A 692 32.50 15.76 6.22
C GLU A 692 32.20 17.17 5.70
N LYS A 693 30.94 17.47 5.34
CA LYS A 693 30.51 18.81 4.91
C LYS A 693 30.26 19.78 6.06
N ASN A 694 30.11 19.30 7.29
CA ASN A 694 29.81 20.09 8.46
C ASN A 694 30.98 20.00 9.45
N SER A 695 31.56 21.14 9.83
CA SER A 695 32.82 21.24 10.59
C SER A 695 32.95 20.27 11.78
N SER A 696 34.18 19.81 12.03
CA SER A 696 34.58 18.92 13.11
C SER A 696 34.31 19.51 14.51
N GLY A 697 34.11 18.64 15.51
CA GLY A 697 34.01 19.02 16.92
C GLY A 697 32.69 18.70 17.65
N PHE A 698 31.86 17.79 17.12
CA PHE A 698 30.71 17.25 17.88
C PHE A 698 31.10 15.97 18.63
N GLU A 699 30.37 15.68 19.70
CA GLU A 699 30.41 14.40 20.41
C GLU A 699 29.04 13.73 20.29
N ILE A 700 29.03 12.40 20.18
CA ILE A 700 27.79 11.63 20.22
C ILE A 700 27.66 10.89 21.53
N SER A 701 26.55 11.11 22.22
CA SER A 701 26.21 10.35 23.41
C SER A 701 25.47 9.08 23.01
N VAL A 702 25.99 7.94 23.45
CA VAL A 702 25.39 6.62 23.25
C VAL A 702 25.32 5.90 24.61
N PRO A 703 24.42 4.90 24.78
CA PRO A 703 24.44 4.05 25.97
C PRO A 703 25.81 3.42 26.18
N GLU A 704 26.25 3.25 27.42
CA GLU A 704 27.57 2.67 27.71
C GLU A 704 27.76 1.29 27.08
N GLU A 705 26.69 0.49 26.98
CA GLU A 705 26.69 -0.82 26.35
C GLU A 705 26.94 -0.73 24.84
N VAL A 706 26.38 0.29 24.19
CA VAL A 706 26.59 0.58 22.76
C VAL A 706 28.01 1.08 22.54
N HIS A 707 28.50 1.98 23.40
CA HIS A 707 29.88 2.48 23.32
C HIS A 707 30.88 1.32 23.41
N ASP A 708 30.75 0.46 24.42
CA ASP A 708 31.67 -0.67 24.61
C ASP A 708 31.64 -1.63 23.40
N PHE A 709 30.46 -1.87 22.83
CA PHE A 709 30.31 -2.66 21.61
C PHE A 709 30.96 -1.99 20.39
N PHE A 710 30.72 -0.69 20.21
CA PHE A 710 31.33 0.14 19.17
C PHE A 710 32.86 0.11 19.24
N THR A 711 33.45 0.29 20.41
CA THR A 711 34.92 0.27 20.58
C THR A 711 35.52 -1.05 20.12
N VAL A 712 34.89 -2.19 20.48
CA VAL A 712 35.37 -3.52 20.06
C VAL A 712 35.28 -3.69 18.55
N VAL A 713 34.12 -3.39 17.94
CA VAL A 713 33.90 -3.58 16.50
C VAL A 713 34.75 -2.61 15.68
N SER A 714 34.84 -1.34 16.07
CA SER A 714 35.71 -0.36 15.40
C SER A 714 37.17 -0.80 15.42
N GLY A 715 37.67 -1.26 16.59
CA GLY A 715 39.03 -1.77 16.70
C GLY A 715 39.28 -3.08 15.95
N LEU A 716 38.25 -3.85 15.59
CA LEU A 716 38.38 -5.02 14.70
C LEU A 716 38.45 -4.61 13.23
N LEU A 717 37.77 -3.53 12.83
CA LEU A 717 37.79 -3.02 11.45
C LEU A 717 39.15 -2.43 11.06
N GLU A 718 39.95 -1.96 12.03
CA GLU A 718 41.29 -1.42 11.81
C GLU A 718 42.39 -2.49 11.70
N LYS A 719 42.08 -3.74 12.09
CA LYS A 719 43.06 -4.84 12.09
C LYS A 719 43.08 -5.56 10.75
N ASP A 720 44.29 -5.93 10.33
CA ASP A 720 44.49 -6.88 9.23
C ASP A 720 44.30 -8.31 9.74
N ILE A 721 43.04 -8.77 9.77
CA ILE A 721 42.63 -10.11 10.21
C ILE A 721 41.80 -10.79 9.13
N SER A 722 41.79 -12.13 9.15
CA SER A 722 41.01 -12.92 8.20
C SER A 722 39.50 -12.62 8.32
N PRO A 723 38.70 -12.81 7.25
CA PRO A 723 37.25 -12.66 7.30
C PRO A 723 36.60 -13.50 8.40
N PHE A 724 37.02 -14.76 8.55
CA PHE A 724 36.53 -15.66 9.59
C PHE A 724 36.86 -15.16 11.01
N GLU A 725 38.08 -14.68 11.23
CA GLU A 725 38.48 -14.12 12.53
C GLU A 725 37.69 -12.85 12.88
N TYR A 726 37.44 -11.98 11.88
CA TYR A 726 36.58 -10.83 12.05
C TYR A 726 35.14 -11.24 12.40
N TRP A 727 34.57 -12.20 11.65
CA TRP A 727 33.23 -12.74 11.89
C TRP A 727 33.10 -13.25 13.32
N ASP A 728 33.99 -14.16 13.75
CA ASP A 728 33.84 -14.79 15.06
C ASP A 728 33.96 -13.78 16.21
N LYS A 729 34.93 -12.86 16.13
CA LYS A 729 35.15 -11.84 17.17
C LYS A 729 34.04 -10.79 17.20
N SER A 730 33.60 -10.29 16.05
CA SER A 730 32.54 -9.28 15.97
C SER A 730 31.18 -9.86 16.36
N TYR A 731 30.89 -11.10 15.96
CA TYR A 731 29.66 -11.78 16.34
C TYR A 731 29.62 -12.08 17.83
N LYS A 732 30.76 -12.51 18.42
CA LYS A 732 30.86 -12.70 19.87
C LYS A 732 30.62 -11.38 20.63
N ALA A 733 31.17 -10.27 20.16
CA ALA A 733 30.92 -8.96 20.73
C ALA A 733 29.44 -8.57 20.65
N LYS A 734 28.78 -8.85 19.52
CA LYS A 734 27.35 -8.63 19.31
C LYS A 734 26.48 -9.47 20.25
N GLU A 735 26.81 -10.74 20.48
CA GLU A 735 26.09 -11.59 21.43
C GLU A 735 26.21 -11.08 22.87
N ILE A 736 27.41 -10.66 23.30
CA ILE A 736 27.62 -10.05 24.62
C ILE A 736 26.80 -8.75 24.75
N TYR A 737 26.80 -7.91 23.71
CA TYR A 737 26.01 -6.69 23.67
C TYR A 737 24.51 -6.99 23.79
N ARG A 738 23.97 -7.90 22.97
CA ARG A 738 22.56 -8.31 23.00
C ARG A 738 22.15 -8.83 24.37
N GLU A 739 22.98 -9.65 25.00
CA GLU A 739 22.75 -10.16 26.36
C GLU A 739 22.59 -8.99 27.35
N LYS A 740 23.54 -8.05 27.37
CA LYS A 740 23.51 -6.88 28.26
C LYS A 740 22.26 -6.02 28.08
N VAL A 741 21.83 -5.80 26.83
CA VAL A 741 20.68 -4.94 26.54
C VAL A 741 19.32 -5.64 26.55
N THR A 742 19.28 -6.93 26.92
CA THR A 742 18.07 -7.75 26.80
C THR A 742 16.87 -7.12 27.51
N PHE A 743 17.03 -6.59 28.71
CA PHE A 743 15.92 -6.02 29.49
C PHE A 743 15.81 -4.49 29.37
N GLY A 744 16.82 -3.81 28.84
CA GLY A 744 16.92 -2.37 28.77
C GLY A 744 18.39 -1.96 28.81
N ILE A 745 18.68 -0.74 29.25
CA ILE A 745 20.06 -0.24 29.40
C ILE A 745 20.29 0.26 30.82
N SER A 746 21.53 0.46 31.23
CA SER A 746 21.86 1.01 32.54
C SER A 746 21.32 2.44 32.69
N GLY A 747 21.41 3.24 31.63
CA GLY A 747 21.11 4.67 31.61
C GLY A 747 22.35 5.57 31.66
N ASN A 748 23.54 4.99 31.84
CA ASN A 748 24.79 5.72 31.68
C ASN A 748 25.08 5.94 30.20
N GLU A 749 25.56 7.14 29.86
CA GLU A 749 26.02 7.47 28.51
C GLU A 749 27.54 7.65 28.48
N LYS A 750 28.14 7.25 27.35
CA LYS A 750 29.53 7.58 27.01
C LYS A 750 29.56 8.36 25.69
N GLN A 751 30.60 9.17 25.52
CA GLN A 751 30.79 9.98 24.32
C GLN A 751 31.69 9.27 23.31
N ILE A 752 31.38 9.39 22.03
CA ILE A 752 32.28 9.04 20.92
C ILE A 752 32.60 10.32 20.16
N GLY A 753 33.87 10.57 19.89
CA GLY A 753 34.32 11.77 19.18
C GLY A 753 33.96 11.75 17.69
N ALA A 754 33.79 12.91 17.08
CA ALA A 754 33.50 13.04 15.64
C ALA A 754 34.52 12.29 14.76
N ASP A 755 35.81 12.39 15.07
CA ASP A 755 36.88 11.74 14.29
C ASP A 755 36.80 10.21 14.37
N ASP A 756 36.47 9.65 15.53
CA ASP A 756 36.27 8.21 15.72
C ASP A 756 35.06 7.73 14.91
N VAL A 757 33.97 8.50 14.88
CA VAL A 757 32.79 8.20 14.07
C VAL A 757 33.13 8.22 12.58
N ILE A 758 33.83 9.26 12.12
CA ILE A 758 34.24 9.39 10.71
C ILE A 758 35.18 8.24 10.31
N SER A 759 36.15 7.90 11.16
CA SER A 759 37.06 6.77 10.96
C SER A 759 36.30 5.45 10.86
N PHE A 760 35.39 5.18 11.81
CA PHE A 760 34.52 4.01 11.79
C PHE A 760 33.72 3.91 10.48
N LEU A 761 33.06 4.99 10.06
CA LEU A 761 32.26 5.01 8.83
C LEU A 761 33.12 4.71 7.58
N LYS A 762 34.33 5.27 7.50
CA LYS A 762 35.28 4.98 6.41
C LYS A 762 35.68 3.50 6.39
N ASN A 763 35.99 2.94 7.55
CA ASN A 763 36.37 1.53 7.66
C ASN A 763 35.22 0.58 7.34
N VAL A 764 33.98 0.94 7.71
CA VAL A 764 32.75 0.22 7.30
C VAL A 764 32.63 0.18 5.77
N VAL A 765 32.82 1.33 5.10
CA VAL A 765 32.76 1.42 3.63
C VAL A 765 33.81 0.51 2.98
N ILE A 766 35.06 0.55 3.46
CA ILE A 766 36.16 -0.27 2.95
C ILE A 766 35.89 -1.77 3.14
N LYS A 767 35.44 -2.16 4.34
CA LYS A 767 35.14 -3.57 4.68
C LYS A 767 34.07 -4.14 3.75
N VAL A 768 32.97 -3.41 3.56
CA VAL A 768 31.89 -3.83 2.68
C VAL A 768 32.34 -3.88 1.22
N GLU A 769 33.08 -2.86 0.75
CA GLU A 769 33.58 -2.84 -0.63
C GLU A 769 34.48 -4.05 -0.94
N THR A 770 35.31 -4.45 0.03
CA THR A 770 36.13 -5.67 -0.06
C THR A 770 35.26 -6.92 -0.22
N GLY A 771 34.16 -7.01 0.53
CA GLY A 771 33.18 -8.10 0.41
C GLY A 771 32.46 -8.13 -0.94
N LEU A 772 32.01 -6.96 -1.43
CA LEU A 772 31.30 -6.84 -2.71
C LEU A 772 32.20 -7.25 -3.89
N MET A 773 33.50 -6.93 -3.85
CA MET A 773 34.44 -7.38 -4.88
C MET A 773 34.52 -8.90 -4.99
N LYS A 774 34.39 -9.65 -3.88
CA LYS A 774 34.35 -11.12 -3.89
C LYS A 774 33.07 -11.69 -4.52
N ALA A 775 31.96 -10.93 -4.45
CA ALA A 775 30.69 -11.34 -5.03
C ALA A 775 30.62 -11.11 -6.56
N TYR A 776 31.52 -10.31 -7.12
CA TYR A 776 31.56 -10.01 -8.55
C TYR A 776 32.14 -11.17 -9.35
N ASN A 777 31.37 -11.67 -10.33
CA ASN A 777 31.85 -12.67 -11.26
C ASN A 777 32.48 -11.99 -12.49
N GLU A 778 33.81 -12.01 -12.58
CA GLU A 778 34.59 -11.43 -13.69
C GLU A 778 34.25 -12.02 -15.07
N LYS A 779 33.83 -13.30 -15.13
CA LYS A 779 33.52 -13.96 -16.40
C LYS A 779 32.24 -13.43 -17.03
N ASP A 780 31.21 -13.25 -16.20
CA ASP A 780 29.88 -12.85 -16.64
C ASP A 780 29.68 -11.33 -16.52
N GLY A 781 30.46 -10.66 -15.66
CA GLY A 781 30.38 -9.24 -15.34
C GLY A 781 29.17 -8.89 -14.48
N VAL A 782 28.73 -9.81 -13.60
CA VAL A 782 27.52 -9.68 -12.76
C VAL A 782 27.83 -10.12 -11.33
N TYR A 783 27.16 -9.51 -10.35
CA TYR A 783 27.30 -9.85 -8.93
C TYR A 783 26.39 -11.02 -8.55
N TYR A 784 26.93 -12.00 -7.84
CA TYR A 784 26.12 -12.96 -7.09
C TYR A 784 25.42 -12.25 -5.94
N THR A 785 24.14 -12.55 -5.73
CA THR A 785 23.31 -11.86 -4.73
C THR A 785 23.31 -12.60 -3.39
N TYR A 786 23.14 -13.91 -3.44
CA TYR A 786 22.86 -14.76 -2.29
C TYR A 786 23.89 -15.88 -2.17
N PHE A 787 24.28 -16.19 -0.94
CA PHE A 787 25.32 -17.16 -0.62
C PHE A 787 24.84 -18.14 0.44
N ILE A 788 25.32 -19.39 0.35
CA ILE A 788 25.14 -20.42 1.36
C ILE A 788 26.48 -20.63 2.06
N ASN A 789 26.49 -20.50 3.38
CA ASN A 789 27.69 -20.68 4.21
C ASN A 789 27.65 -22.07 4.86
N GLU A 790 28.18 -23.06 4.15
CA GLU A 790 28.14 -24.46 4.60
C GLU A 790 29.19 -24.69 5.71
N VAL A 791 28.78 -25.14 6.89
CA VAL A 791 29.73 -25.47 7.96
C VAL A 791 30.49 -26.75 7.59
N SER A 792 31.80 -26.63 7.36
CA SER A 792 32.67 -27.75 6.98
C SER A 792 33.23 -28.52 8.18
N GLU A 793 33.47 -27.82 9.31
CA GLU A 793 33.92 -28.43 10.55
C GLU A 793 33.13 -27.87 11.73
N TYR A 794 32.76 -28.74 12.67
CA TYR A 794 31.98 -28.36 13.85
C TYR A 794 32.35 -29.20 15.07
N ARG A 795 31.98 -28.70 16.25
CA ARG A 795 32.07 -29.39 17.53
C ARG A 795 30.70 -29.49 18.17
N ILE A 796 30.32 -30.68 18.64
CA ILE A 796 29.06 -30.87 19.39
C ILE A 796 29.18 -30.23 20.78
N ILE A 797 28.21 -29.40 21.14
CA ILE A 797 28.09 -28.79 22.46
C ILE A 797 27.51 -29.84 23.42
N LYS A 798 28.19 -30.04 24.56
CA LYS A 798 27.86 -31.07 25.54
C LYS A 798 27.58 -30.46 26.92
N ASP A 799 26.75 -31.13 27.71
CA ASP A 799 26.54 -30.82 29.12
C ASP A 799 27.74 -31.27 29.99
N ASP A 800 27.69 -30.98 31.29
CA ASP A 800 28.74 -31.34 32.25
C ASP A 800 28.95 -32.87 32.36
N ASN A 801 27.96 -33.67 31.95
CA ASN A 801 28.03 -35.14 31.92
C ASN A 801 28.53 -35.69 30.58
N GLY A 802 28.87 -34.82 29.62
CA GLY A 802 29.35 -35.20 28.29
C GLY A 802 28.24 -35.58 27.29
N ASN A 803 26.97 -35.40 27.64
CA ASN A 803 25.85 -35.66 26.74
C ASN A 803 25.61 -34.46 25.80
N PRO A 804 25.30 -34.68 24.51
CA PRO A 804 24.95 -33.60 23.61
C PRO A 804 23.75 -32.78 24.12
N ILE A 805 23.90 -31.46 24.19
CA ILE A 805 22.76 -30.56 24.44
C ILE A 805 21.97 -30.48 23.13
N LYS A 806 20.64 -30.61 23.22
CA LYS A 806 19.77 -30.70 22.04
C LYS A 806 18.72 -29.61 22.01
N ASP A 807 18.27 -29.25 20.81
CA ASP A 807 17.14 -28.36 20.60
C ASP A 807 15.80 -29.06 20.87
N LYS A 808 14.70 -28.31 20.69
CA LYS A 808 13.32 -28.82 20.85
C LYS A 808 12.96 -29.96 19.90
N ASN A 809 13.69 -30.12 18.79
CA ASN A 809 13.50 -31.18 17.80
C ASN A 809 14.50 -32.33 17.99
N SER A 810 15.23 -32.37 19.11
CA SER A 810 16.24 -33.38 19.44
C SER A 810 17.52 -33.35 18.59
N TYR A 811 17.80 -32.26 17.88
CA TYR A 811 19.06 -32.06 17.16
C TYR A 811 20.15 -31.54 18.10
N PRO A 812 21.37 -32.12 18.09
CA PRO A 812 22.49 -31.61 18.88
C PRO A 812 22.89 -30.19 18.49
N TYR A 813 23.11 -29.32 19.48
CA TYR A 813 23.72 -28.02 19.25
C TYR A 813 25.20 -28.16 18.89
N VAL A 814 25.69 -27.28 18.02
CA VAL A 814 27.08 -27.29 17.56
C VAL A 814 27.73 -25.91 17.57
N GLU A 815 29.04 -25.91 17.75
CA GLU A 815 29.94 -24.79 17.50
C GLU A 815 30.53 -24.97 16.09
N ALA A 816 30.34 -23.99 15.21
CA ALA A 816 30.92 -24.01 13.87
C ALA A 816 32.39 -23.57 13.93
N LEU A 817 33.29 -24.37 13.34
CA LEU A 817 34.74 -24.15 13.37
C LEU A 817 35.31 -23.65 12.03
N SER A 818 34.67 -24.00 10.91
CA SER A 818 35.04 -23.53 9.58
C SER A 818 33.85 -23.58 8.62
N PHE A 819 33.92 -22.81 7.53
CA PHE A 819 32.87 -22.70 6.53
C PHE A 819 33.42 -22.85 5.11
N ARG A 820 32.54 -23.31 4.21
CA ARG A 820 32.71 -23.23 2.75
C ARG A 820 31.55 -22.43 2.18
N GLN A 821 31.83 -21.24 1.66
CA GLN A 821 30.82 -20.41 1.02
C GLN A 821 30.65 -20.80 -0.46
N ARG A 822 29.41 -20.77 -0.95
CA ARG A 822 29.09 -20.81 -2.39
C ARG A 822 27.93 -19.88 -2.74
N PRO A 823 27.93 -19.25 -3.92
CA PRO A 823 26.77 -18.52 -4.40
C PRO A 823 25.66 -19.46 -4.90
N ILE A 824 24.43 -18.95 -4.97
CA ILE A 824 23.34 -19.52 -5.78
C ILE A 824 23.21 -18.73 -7.11
N PRO A 825 22.41 -19.19 -8.09
CA PRO A 825 22.24 -18.48 -9.38
C PRO A 825 21.83 -17.01 -9.21
N TYR A 826 22.04 -16.20 -10.26
CA TYR A 826 21.86 -14.75 -10.20
C TYR A 826 20.44 -14.32 -9.82
N PHE A 827 20.35 -13.23 -9.06
CA PHE A 827 19.14 -12.48 -8.79
C PHE A 827 19.36 -11.03 -9.21
N LEU A 828 18.31 -10.35 -9.69
CA LEU A 828 18.42 -8.96 -10.14
C LEU A 828 18.72 -7.99 -8.98
N GLU A 829 18.33 -8.38 -7.76
CA GLU A 829 18.40 -7.55 -6.56
C GLU A 829 19.83 -7.12 -6.19
N GLY A 830 20.81 -8.03 -6.21
CA GLY A 830 22.19 -7.71 -5.88
C GLY A 830 22.80 -6.65 -6.80
N PRO A 831 22.79 -6.86 -8.14
CA PRO A 831 23.21 -5.83 -9.10
C PRO A 831 22.45 -4.51 -8.95
N MET A 832 21.14 -4.55 -8.67
CA MET A 832 20.35 -3.33 -8.39
C MET A 832 20.89 -2.57 -7.18
N HIS A 833 21.19 -3.24 -6.06
CA HIS A 833 21.77 -2.62 -4.88
C HIS A 833 23.16 -2.02 -5.13
N VAL A 834 23.97 -2.66 -5.98
CA VAL A 834 25.28 -2.13 -6.39
C VAL A 834 25.12 -0.89 -7.27
N LEU A 835 24.24 -0.93 -8.28
CA LEU A 835 23.96 0.22 -9.16
C LEU A 835 23.49 1.45 -8.38
N ARG A 836 22.71 1.25 -7.32
CA ARG A 836 22.24 2.34 -6.44
C ARG A 836 23.37 3.18 -5.83
N MET A 837 24.57 2.63 -5.71
CA MET A 837 25.75 3.30 -5.17
C MET A 837 26.79 3.68 -6.24
N GLU A 838 26.61 3.21 -7.48
CA GLU A 838 27.56 3.45 -8.57
C GLU A 838 27.38 4.88 -9.11
N LYS A 839 28.50 5.60 -9.22
CA LYS A 839 28.54 6.99 -9.71
C LYS A 839 29.18 7.07 -11.10
N ASP A 840 29.91 6.04 -11.51
CA ASP A 840 30.52 5.93 -12.83
C ASP A 840 29.52 5.34 -13.84
N THR A 841 29.00 6.20 -14.71
CA THR A 841 28.04 5.85 -15.76
C THR A 841 28.55 4.73 -16.68
N GLU A 842 29.85 4.64 -16.95
CA GLU A 842 30.40 3.60 -17.83
C GLU A 842 30.48 2.23 -17.12
N LYS A 843 30.77 2.21 -15.81
CA LYS A 843 30.67 0.98 -15.02
C LYS A 843 29.22 0.50 -14.91
N ALA A 844 28.29 1.42 -14.66
CA ALA A 844 26.87 1.11 -14.63
C ALA A 844 26.39 0.56 -16.00
N ARG A 845 26.83 1.17 -17.12
CA ARG A 845 26.52 0.70 -18.48
C ARG A 845 27.09 -0.69 -18.78
N LYS A 846 28.31 -0.99 -18.31
CA LYS A 846 28.90 -2.33 -18.42
C LYS A 846 28.07 -3.37 -17.66
N LEU A 847 27.69 -3.09 -16.41
CA LEU A 847 26.86 -3.99 -15.62
C LEU A 847 25.47 -4.21 -16.25
N TYR A 848 24.81 -3.14 -16.72
CA TYR A 848 23.54 -3.22 -17.46
C TYR A 848 23.64 -4.17 -18.67
N ASN A 849 24.69 -4.00 -19.49
CA ASN A 849 24.90 -4.83 -20.67
C ASN A 849 25.24 -6.29 -20.33
N SER A 850 25.93 -6.53 -19.21
CA SER A 850 26.22 -7.88 -18.73
C SER A 850 24.98 -8.61 -18.22
N ILE A 851 24.09 -7.92 -17.49
CA ILE A 851 22.84 -8.50 -16.98
C ILE A 851 21.98 -9.06 -18.13
N LYS A 852 21.87 -8.33 -19.26
CA LYS A 852 21.11 -8.79 -20.44
C LYS A 852 21.63 -10.10 -21.06
N LYS A 853 22.88 -10.48 -20.78
CA LYS A 853 23.49 -11.73 -21.26
C LYS A 853 23.27 -12.93 -20.33
N THR A 854 22.66 -12.71 -19.17
CA THR A 854 22.33 -13.76 -18.20
C THR A 854 20.89 -14.24 -18.37
N GLY A 855 20.47 -15.25 -17.62
CA GLY A 855 19.07 -15.66 -17.59
C GLY A 855 18.17 -14.69 -16.81
N LEU A 856 18.60 -13.48 -16.46
CA LEU A 856 17.77 -12.45 -15.83
C LEU A 856 16.93 -11.63 -16.82
N TYR A 857 17.20 -11.69 -18.13
CA TYR A 857 16.48 -10.90 -19.13
C TYR A 857 15.53 -11.76 -19.96
N ASP A 858 14.29 -11.31 -20.12
CA ASP A 858 13.30 -11.92 -21.01
C ASP A 858 13.35 -11.22 -22.37
N GLU A 859 13.98 -11.86 -23.36
CA GLU A 859 14.20 -11.28 -24.70
C GLU A 859 12.90 -10.94 -25.44
N LYS A 860 11.83 -11.72 -25.23
CA LYS A 860 10.57 -11.54 -25.96
C LYS A 860 9.73 -10.44 -25.33
N LEU A 861 9.70 -10.34 -24.00
CA LEU A 861 9.00 -9.24 -23.31
C LEU A 861 9.84 -7.97 -23.23
N LYS A 862 11.17 -8.07 -23.38
CA LYS A 862 12.15 -7.01 -23.13
C LYS A 862 12.09 -6.47 -21.70
N MET A 863 11.92 -7.39 -20.75
CA MET A 863 11.73 -7.13 -19.32
C MET A 863 12.70 -7.95 -18.47
N TYR A 864 12.89 -7.55 -17.22
CA TYR A 864 13.83 -8.21 -16.31
C TYR A 864 13.12 -9.14 -15.32
N LYS A 865 13.55 -10.40 -15.29
CA LYS A 865 13.12 -11.42 -14.34
C LYS A 865 13.82 -11.23 -13.01
N VAL A 866 13.16 -11.64 -11.93
CA VAL A 866 13.69 -11.49 -10.56
C VAL A 866 14.91 -12.38 -10.27
N ASN A 867 14.98 -13.57 -10.88
CA ASN A 867 16.08 -14.52 -10.75
C ASN A 867 16.34 -15.29 -12.05
N ASP A 868 17.54 -15.87 -12.13
CA ASP A 868 17.92 -16.88 -13.11
C ASP A 868 17.45 -18.28 -12.66
N ASN A 869 17.56 -19.30 -13.50
CA ASN A 869 17.08 -20.65 -13.22
C ASN A 869 17.72 -21.25 -11.96
N ILE A 870 16.94 -21.32 -10.89
CA ILE A 870 17.35 -21.88 -9.60
C ILE A 870 17.00 -23.36 -9.46
N MET A 871 16.36 -24.00 -10.44
CA MET A 871 15.72 -25.32 -10.26
C MET A 871 16.67 -26.47 -9.93
N ASN A 872 17.99 -26.27 -10.14
CA ASN A 872 19.03 -27.22 -9.75
C ASN A 872 19.51 -27.07 -8.29
N GLU A 873 19.10 -26.00 -7.59
CA GLU A 873 19.40 -25.82 -6.16
C GLU A 873 18.56 -26.73 -5.26
N THR A 874 19.02 -26.88 -4.01
CA THR A 874 18.27 -27.60 -2.98
C THR A 874 16.90 -26.97 -2.73
N LYS A 875 15.90 -27.80 -2.44
CA LYS A 875 14.58 -27.33 -1.99
C LYS A 875 14.64 -26.57 -0.67
N GLU A 876 15.73 -26.75 0.11
CA GLU A 876 15.96 -26.03 1.36
C GLU A 876 16.16 -24.52 1.20
N ILE A 877 16.38 -23.98 -0.02
CA ILE A 877 16.48 -22.52 -0.20
C ILE A 877 15.14 -21.79 0.00
N GLY A 878 14.02 -22.50 -0.15
CA GLY A 878 12.68 -21.96 0.09
C GLY A 878 11.68 -22.28 -1.03
N ARG A 879 10.45 -21.79 -0.84
CA ARG A 879 9.30 -22.07 -1.72
C ARG A 879 9.49 -21.59 -3.16
N GLN A 880 10.37 -20.62 -3.41
CA GLN A 880 10.70 -20.15 -4.76
C GLN A 880 11.16 -21.29 -5.68
N ASN A 881 11.92 -22.26 -5.14
CA ASN A 881 12.42 -23.41 -5.89
C ASN A 881 11.32 -24.46 -6.22
N VAL A 882 10.10 -24.27 -5.72
CA VAL A 882 8.95 -25.16 -5.95
C VAL A 882 7.98 -24.55 -6.97
N PHE A 883 7.90 -23.22 -7.04
CA PHE A 883 7.01 -22.56 -7.99
C PHE A 883 7.38 -22.88 -9.44
N PRO A 884 6.38 -22.99 -10.35
CA PRO A 884 6.65 -23.06 -11.78
C PRO A 884 7.55 -21.89 -12.22
N ARG A 885 8.45 -22.14 -13.17
CA ARG A 885 9.26 -21.09 -13.78
C ARG A 885 8.34 -20.05 -14.41
N GLY A 886 8.69 -18.77 -14.30
CA GLY A 886 7.89 -17.65 -14.82
C GLY A 886 6.65 -17.32 -14.00
N TRP A 887 6.57 -17.80 -12.75
CA TRP A 887 5.41 -17.62 -11.87
C TRP A 887 5.82 -17.12 -10.49
N LEU A 888 5.04 -16.17 -9.94
CA LEU A 888 5.31 -15.54 -8.64
C LEU A 888 6.77 -15.04 -8.55
N GLU A 889 7.51 -15.34 -7.49
CA GLU A 889 8.91 -14.94 -7.35
C GLU A 889 9.88 -15.83 -8.14
N ASN A 890 9.47 -16.88 -8.86
CA ASN A 890 10.40 -17.73 -9.61
C ASN A 890 10.43 -17.38 -11.11
N GLU A 891 11.47 -16.68 -11.54
CA GLU A 891 11.72 -16.25 -12.92
C GLU A 891 10.57 -15.42 -13.54
N ALA A 892 9.62 -14.90 -12.76
CA ALA A 892 8.67 -13.93 -13.29
C ALA A 892 9.30 -12.54 -13.38
N VAL A 893 8.69 -11.67 -14.17
CA VAL A 893 9.00 -10.24 -14.13
C VAL A 893 8.28 -9.66 -12.91
N PHE A 894 9.00 -9.54 -11.80
CA PHE A 894 8.43 -9.01 -10.56
C PHE A 894 8.54 -7.48 -10.59
N LEU A 895 7.41 -6.81 -10.87
CA LEU A 895 7.38 -5.40 -11.29
C LEU A 895 8.07 -4.47 -10.28
N HIS A 896 7.95 -4.76 -8.99
CA HIS A 896 8.63 -3.99 -7.95
C HIS A 896 10.16 -4.07 -8.07
N MET A 897 10.74 -5.24 -8.32
CA MET A 897 12.19 -5.38 -8.48
C MET A 897 12.67 -4.80 -9.81
N GLU A 898 11.89 -4.98 -10.87
CA GLU A 898 12.19 -4.35 -12.16
C GLU A 898 12.21 -2.83 -12.04
N TYR A 899 11.23 -2.22 -11.35
CA TYR A 899 11.20 -0.77 -11.20
C TYR A 899 12.28 -0.24 -10.26
N LYS A 900 12.70 -1.02 -9.25
CA LYS A 900 13.92 -0.70 -8.48
C LYS A 900 15.13 -0.65 -9.41
N TYR A 901 15.28 -1.64 -10.28
CA TYR A 901 16.40 -1.69 -11.23
C TYR A 901 16.36 -0.53 -12.22
N LEU A 902 15.20 -0.22 -12.82
CA LEU A 902 15.03 0.93 -13.72
C LEU A 902 15.31 2.26 -13.02
N LEU A 903 14.89 2.42 -11.76
CA LEU A 903 15.22 3.59 -10.96
C LEU A 903 16.74 3.78 -10.82
N GLU A 904 17.51 2.70 -10.68
CA GLU A 904 18.96 2.81 -10.59
C GLU A 904 19.64 3.07 -11.94
N LEU A 905 19.06 2.65 -13.07
CA LEU A 905 19.52 3.09 -14.39
C LEU A 905 19.37 4.62 -14.54
N LEU A 906 18.20 5.14 -14.17
CA LEU A 906 17.94 6.58 -14.14
C LEU A 906 18.89 7.29 -13.16
N ARG A 907 19.11 6.73 -11.97
CA ARG A 907 20.01 7.31 -10.95
C ARG A 907 21.45 7.39 -11.43
N SER A 908 21.90 6.40 -12.20
CA SER A 908 23.26 6.26 -12.72
C SER A 908 23.52 7.08 -14.00
N GLY A 909 22.51 7.79 -14.51
CA GLY A 909 22.63 8.61 -15.73
C GLY A 909 22.55 7.83 -17.04
N LEU A 910 22.06 6.59 -17.02
CA LEU A 910 21.85 5.76 -18.21
C LEU A 910 20.51 6.13 -18.86
N TYR A 911 20.34 7.41 -19.24
CA TYR A 911 19.05 7.94 -19.68
C TYR A 911 18.52 7.24 -20.95
N GLU A 912 19.39 6.97 -21.93
CA GLU A 912 18.98 6.30 -23.17
C GLU A 912 18.50 4.86 -22.91
N GLU A 913 19.29 4.07 -22.18
CA GLU A 913 18.88 2.72 -21.78
C GLU A 913 17.61 2.73 -20.92
N PHE A 914 17.52 3.68 -20.00
CA PHE A 914 16.34 3.85 -19.17
C PHE A 914 15.10 4.11 -20.01
N PHE A 915 15.14 5.03 -20.98
CA PHE A 915 13.98 5.35 -21.82
C PHE A 915 13.65 4.28 -22.86
N GLU A 916 14.63 3.46 -23.27
CA GLU A 916 14.38 2.23 -24.01
C GLU A 916 13.58 1.24 -23.14
N CYS A 917 14.04 0.96 -21.92
CA CYS A 917 13.32 0.10 -20.98
C CYS A 917 11.96 0.68 -20.58
N PHE A 918 11.86 1.99 -20.40
CA PHE A 918 10.65 2.71 -20.02
C PHE A 918 9.48 2.39 -20.94
N LYS A 919 9.70 2.44 -22.27
CA LYS A 919 8.67 2.12 -23.28
C LYS A 919 8.31 0.64 -23.31
N ASN A 920 9.23 -0.25 -22.94
CA ASN A 920 9.01 -1.70 -23.01
C ASN A 920 8.48 -2.29 -21.71
N ALA A 921 8.71 -1.65 -20.56
CA ALA A 921 8.44 -2.23 -19.24
C ALA A 921 7.38 -1.47 -18.42
N LEU A 922 7.20 -0.16 -18.63
CA LEU A 922 6.17 0.55 -17.88
C LEU A 922 4.77 0.14 -18.33
N ILE A 923 3.87 -0.06 -17.36
CA ILE A 923 2.51 -0.53 -17.57
C ILE A 923 1.70 0.30 -18.60
N PRO A 924 1.73 1.66 -18.61
CA PRO A 924 0.97 2.44 -19.57
C PRO A 924 1.36 2.24 -21.04
N PHE A 925 2.51 1.60 -21.33
CA PHE A 925 2.96 1.30 -22.69
C PHE A 925 2.82 -0.18 -23.07
N GLN A 926 2.26 -1.01 -22.19
CA GLN A 926 2.01 -2.42 -22.48
C GLN A 926 0.80 -2.58 -23.41
N ASP A 927 0.78 -3.65 -24.20
CA ASP A 927 -0.42 -4.06 -24.93
C ASP A 927 -1.48 -4.56 -23.92
N PRO A 928 -2.64 -3.88 -23.76
CA PRO A 928 -3.67 -4.28 -22.81
C PRO A 928 -4.21 -5.68 -23.06
N LYS A 929 -4.18 -6.18 -24.31
CA LYS A 929 -4.61 -7.55 -24.66
C LYS A 929 -3.64 -8.61 -24.14
N VAL A 930 -2.35 -8.29 -24.11
CA VAL A 930 -1.31 -9.15 -23.54
C VAL A 930 -1.34 -9.06 -22.02
N TYR A 931 -1.29 -7.83 -21.49
CA TYR A 931 -1.30 -7.54 -20.05
C TYR A 931 -2.56 -8.07 -19.34
N GLY A 932 -3.70 -8.05 -20.03
CA GLY A 932 -4.94 -8.70 -19.63
C GLY A 932 -5.80 -7.93 -18.63
N ARG A 933 -5.45 -6.68 -18.34
CA ARG A 933 -6.16 -5.78 -17.41
C ARG A 933 -5.88 -4.31 -17.77
N SER A 934 -6.42 -3.36 -16.99
CA SER A 934 -6.18 -1.93 -17.20
C SER A 934 -4.70 -1.57 -17.17
N ILE A 935 -4.22 -0.85 -18.18
CA ILE A 935 -2.84 -0.34 -18.24
C ILE A 935 -2.61 0.91 -17.37
N LEU A 936 -3.58 1.26 -16.52
CA LEU A 936 -3.40 2.25 -15.45
C LEU A 936 -3.04 1.60 -14.11
N GLU A 937 -3.24 0.30 -13.97
CA GLU A 937 -3.08 -0.42 -12.71
C GLU A 937 -1.82 -1.28 -12.74
N ASN A 938 -0.89 -1.03 -11.82
CA ASN A 938 0.26 -1.91 -11.65
C ASN A 938 -0.15 -3.34 -11.25
N SER A 939 0.71 -4.32 -11.49
CA SER A 939 0.59 -5.68 -10.96
C SER A 939 1.78 -6.01 -10.04
N SER A 940 1.69 -7.03 -9.20
CA SER A 940 2.88 -7.51 -8.45
C SER A 940 3.91 -8.07 -9.42
N PHE A 941 3.46 -8.93 -10.34
CA PHE A 941 4.31 -9.60 -11.30
C PHE A 941 3.61 -9.78 -12.64
N ILE A 942 4.42 -10.03 -13.66
CA ILE A 942 4.03 -10.40 -15.02
C ILE A 942 4.63 -11.78 -15.30
N ALA A 943 3.81 -12.70 -15.79
CA ALA A 943 4.28 -14.04 -16.14
C ALA A 943 5.24 -13.96 -17.33
N SER A 944 6.49 -14.41 -17.11
CA SER A 944 7.53 -14.35 -18.13
C SER A 944 7.38 -15.47 -19.17
N THR A 945 8.22 -15.44 -20.20
CA THR A 945 8.11 -16.35 -21.34
C THR A 945 8.68 -17.74 -21.07
N VAL A 946 9.34 -17.93 -19.92
CA VAL A 946 9.71 -19.26 -19.43
C VAL A 946 8.55 -20.01 -18.78
N HIS A 947 7.41 -19.34 -18.55
CA HIS A 947 6.22 -20.01 -18.04
C HIS A 947 5.72 -21.08 -19.03
N PRO A 948 5.36 -22.30 -18.57
CA PRO A 948 4.96 -23.38 -19.46
C PRO A 948 3.68 -23.08 -20.27
N ASP A 949 2.74 -22.33 -19.70
CA ASP A 949 1.55 -21.87 -20.42
C ASP A 949 1.81 -20.58 -21.19
N LYS A 950 1.90 -20.68 -22.52
CA LYS A 950 2.10 -19.57 -23.45
C LYS A 950 0.98 -18.53 -23.44
N LYS A 951 -0.23 -18.90 -23.00
CA LYS A 951 -1.38 -17.98 -22.92
C LYS A 951 -1.18 -16.90 -21.84
N LEU A 952 -0.34 -17.19 -20.85
CA LEU A 952 -0.08 -16.29 -19.72
C LEU A 952 1.10 -15.35 -19.96
N HIS A 953 1.94 -15.59 -20.99
CA HIS A 953 3.12 -14.76 -21.27
C HIS A 953 2.72 -13.27 -21.38
N GLY A 954 3.33 -12.42 -20.56
CA GLY A 954 3.05 -10.99 -20.50
C GLY A 954 1.79 -10.59 -19.71
N THR A 955 1.06 -11.54 -19.13
CA THR A 955 -0.14 -11.25 -18.32
C THR A 955 0.26 -10.78 -16.91
N GLY A 956 -0.33 -9.68 -16.44
CA GLY A 956 -0.13 -9.17 -15.08
C GLY A 956 -1.00 -9.90 -14.04
N PHE A 957 -0.53 -10.01 -12.80
CA PHE A 957 -1.21 -10.64 -11.66
C PHE A 957 -1.03 -9.86 -10.36
N GLN A 958 -2.05 -9.93 -9.48
CA GLN A 958 -2.17 -9.22 -8.21
C GLN A 958 -2.15 -7.70 -8.40
N SER A 959 -3.31 -7.10 -8.62
CA SER A 959 -3.45 -5.70 -9.03
C SER A 959 -3.07 -4.66 -7.95
N ARG A 960 -2.67 -3.48 -8.43
CA ARG A 960 -2.54 -2.18 -7.77
C ARG A 960 -1.53 -2.05 -6.63
N LEU A 961 -1.76 -2.70 -5.48
CA LEU A 961 -1.04 -2.42 -4.22
C LEU A 961 0.36 -3.07 -4.16
N THR A 962 1.20 -2.77 -5.14
CA THR A 962 2.59 -3.23 -5.28
C THR A 962 3.60 -2.13 -4.92
N GLY A 963 4.83 -2.55 -4.57
CA GLY A 963 5.90 -1.61 -4.26
C GLY A 963 6.40 -0.85 -5.50
N ALA A 964 6.07 -1.36 -6.69
CA ALA A 964 6.33 -0.68 -7.96
C ALA A 964 5.79 0.76 -7.97
N SER A 965 4.67 1.04 -7.29
CA SER A 965 4.13 2.40 -7.23
C SER A 965 5.07 3.37 -6.52
N ALA A 966 5.72 2.96 -5.43
CA ALA A 966 6.70 3.79 -4.73
C ALA A 966 7.95 4.04 -5.59
N GLU A 967 8.40 3.03 -6.33
CA GLU A 967 9.52 3.15 -7.26
C GLU A 967 9.19 4.09 -8.42
N MET A 968 8.01 3.95 -9.02
CA MET A 968 7.55 4.81 -10.11
C MET A 968 7.43 6.27 -9.68
N LEU A 969 6.86 6.56 -8.50
CA LEU A 969 6.81 7.94 -7.99
C LEU A 969 8.20 8.55 -7.80
N THR A 970 9.19 7.71 -7.44
CA THR A 970 10.60 8.16 -7.31
C THR A 970 11.20 8.43 -8.68
N MET A 971 10.99 7.53 -9.65
CA MET A 971 11.43 7.70 -11.05
C MET A 971 10.83 8.97 -11.65
N TRP A 972 9.51 9.15 -11.53
CA TRP A 972 8.81 10.36 -11.97
C TRP A 972 9.39 11.62 -11.33
N SER A 973 9.59 11.61 -10.01
CA SER A 973 10.22 12.70 -9.27
C SER A 973 11.61 13.06 -9.80
N PHE A 974 12.41 12.05 -10.14
CA PHE A 974 13.76 12.23 -10.69
C PHE A 974 13.74 12.73 -12.13
N MET A 975 12.83 12.19 -12.97
CA MET A 975 12.63 12.64 -14.34
C MET A 975 12.18 14.10 -14.39
N THR A 976 11.26 14.50 -13.51
CA THR A 976 10.68 15.86 -13.56
C THR A 976 11.54 16.88 -12.85
N SER A 977 11.91 16.66 -11.59
CA SER A 977 12.61 17.66 -10.77
C SER A 977 14.11 17.43 -10.61
N GLY A 978 14.59 16.23 -10.91
CA GLY A 978 15.96 15.78 -10.60
C GLY A 978 16.07 15.14 -9.22
N GLN A 979 17.21 14.50 -8.96
CA GLN A 979 17.44 13.71 -7.73
C GLN A 979 17.55 14.58 -6.46
N LYS A 980 18.18 15.75 -6.58
CA LYS A 980 18.45 16.69 -5.48
C LYS A 980 18.08 18.11 -5.93
N PRO A 981 16.78 18.43 -6.03
CA PRO A 981 16.34 19.74 -6.52
C PRO A 981 16.78 20.86 -5.57
N PHE A 982 16.78 20.61 -4.26
CA PHE A 982 17.34 21.55 -3.29
C PHE A 982 18.80 21.24 -2.95
N PHE A 983 19.62 22.28 -2.79
CA PHE A 983 21.02 22.16 -2.39
C PHE A 983 21.50 23.40 -1.64
N ILE A 984 22.67 23.29 -1.00
CA ILE A 984 23.34 24.39 -0.32
C ILE A 984 24.52 24.85 -1.17
N ASN A 985 24.53 26.14 -1.53
CA ASN A 985 25.60 26.74 -2.32
C ASN A 985 26.85 27.03 -1.46
N GLU A 986 27.92 27.51 -2.09
CA GLU A 986 29.18 27.88 -1.40
C GLU A 986 28.99 28.98 -0.33
N ARG A 987 27.93 29.79 -0.44
CA ARG A 987 27.56 30.84 0.53
C ARG A 987 26.70 30.32 1.69
N LYS A 988 26.48 29.00 1.77
CA LYS A 988 25.60 28.34 2.76
C LYS A 988 24.13 28.74 2.67
N GLU A 989 23.68 29.15 1.48
CA GLU A 989 22.28 29.50 1.21
C GLU A 989 21.54 28.35 0.54
N LEU A 990 20.23 28.25 0.80
CA LEU A 990 19.36 27.28 0.15
C LEU A 990 19.07 27.70 -1.29
N CYS A 991 19.41 26.84 -2.25
CA CYS A 991 19.08 27.01 -3.65
C CYS A 991 18.18 25.87 -4.14
N LEU A 992 17.43 26.14 -5.21
CA LEU A 992 16.64 25.16 -5.95
C LEU A 992 17.13 25.14 -7.40
N GLU A 993 17.37 23.97 -7.96
CA GLU A 993 17.70 23.78 -9.38
C GLU A 993 16.96 22.56 -9.94
N PHE A 994 16.19 22.78 -11.02
CA PHE A 994 15.57 21.69 -11.76
C PHE A 994 16.58 21.04 -12.70
N ARG A 995 16.64 19.70 -12.66
CA ARG A 995 17.48 18.91 -13.58
C ARG A 995 16.63 17.82 -14.25
N PRO A 996 15.72 18.19 -15.17
CA PRO A 996 14.80 17.25 -15.78
C PRO A 996 15.54 16.25 -16.68
N ALA A 997 15.10 15.00 -16.65
CA ALA A 997 15.43 13.97 -17.62
C ALA A 997 14.11 13.49 -18.24
N ILE A 998 13.67 14.19 -19.28
CA ILE A 998 12.41 13.96 -20.00
C ILE A 998 12.74 13.88 -21.48
N PRO A 999 12.36 12.79 -22.16
CA PRO A 999 12.58 12.67 -23.59
C PRO A 999 11.63 13.57 -24.36
N GLY A 1000 12.09 14.08 -25.50
CA GLY A 1000 11.37 15.01 -26.36
C GLY A 1000 9.99 14.53 -26.81
N TRP A 1001 9.85 13.21 -26.98
CA TRP A 1001 8.60 12.59 -27.39
C TRP A 1001 7.49 12.69 -26.32
N LEU A 1002 7.80 12.96 -25.05
CA LEU A 1002 6.80 13.17 -23.98
C LEU A 1002 6.24 14.60 -23.93
N PHE A 1003 6.84 15.57 -24.62
CA PHE A 1003 6.30 16.92 -24.68
C PHE A 1003 5.05 16.95 -25.57
N THR A 1004 4.02 17.69 -25.15
CA THR A 1004 2.74 17.85 -25.85
C THR A 1004 2.94 18.32 -27.29
N GLU A 1005 2.05 17.94 -28.20
CA GLU A 1005 2.14 18.37 -29.60
C GLU A 1005 1.16 19.50 -29.93
N LYS A 1006 0.18 19.71 -29.06
CA LYS A 1006 -0.92 20.66 -29.25
C LYS A 1006 -1.19 21.36 -27.93
N PRO A 1007 -1.71 22.59 -27.96
CA PRO A 1007 -2.22 23.25 -26.77
C PRO A 1007 -3.32 22.42 -26.12
N CYS A 1008 -3.40 22.49 -24.79
CA CYS A 1008 -4.45 21.83 -24.03
C CYS A 1008 -4.84 22.66 -22.81
N THR A 1009 -6.13 22.58 -22.47
CA THR A 1009 -6.69 23.19 -21.27
C THR A 1009 -6.70 22.16 -20.17
N ILE A 1010 -6.12 22.49 -19.02
CA ILE A 1010 -6.15 21.65 -17.83
C ILE A 1010 -6.98 22.31 -16.73
N MET A 1011 -7.59 21.49 -15.87
CA MET A 1011 -8.19 21.98 -14.64
C MET A 1011 -7.11 22.13 -13.57
N THR A 1012 -6.94 23.36 -13.11
CA THR A 1012 -6.17 23.70 -11.92
C THR A 1012 -7.13 23.86 -10.74
N SER A 1013 -6.66 23.64 -9.51
CA SER A 1013 -7.54 23.72 -8.34
C SER A 1013 -7.11 24.95 -7.56
N GLY A 1014 -7.86 26.04 -7.72
CA GLY A 1014 -7.96 27.03 -6.67
C GLY A 1014 -8.80 26.46 -5.53
N ASN A 1015 -8.59 26.94 -4.31
CA ASN A 1015 -9.37 26.54 -3.13
C ASN A 1015 -10.89 26.86 -3.21
N ASN A 1016 -11.40 27.40 -4.33
CA ASN A 1016 -12.78 27.89 -4.49
C ASN A 1016 -13.45 27.58 -5.86
N GLY A 1017 -12.93 26.67 -6.69
CA GLY A 1017 -13.58 26.31 -7.96
C GLY A 1017 -12.61 25.88 -9.06
N ALA A 1018 -13.19 25.43 -10.18
CA ALA A 1018 -12.48 24.94 -11.36
C ALA A 1018 -11.79 26.07 -12.13
N ASP A 1019 -10.64 26.52 -11.63
CA ASP A 1019 -9.73 27.38 -12.38
C ASP A 1019 -9.14 26.57 -13.54
N THR A 1020 -9.11 27.09 -14.76
CA THR A 1020 -8.47 26.41 -15.88
C THR A 1020 -7.12 27.07 -16.20
N ALA A 1021 -6.16 26.27 -16.65
CA ALA A 1021 -4.92 26.78 -17.20
C ALA A 1021 -4.74 26.30 -18.64
N GLU A 1022 -4.42 27.23 -19.52
CA GLU A 1022 -4.00 26.94 -20.88
C GLU A 1022 -2.51 26.56 -20.86
N ILE A 1023 -2.21 25.37 -21.37
CA ILE A 1023 -0.85 24.88 -21.57
C ILE A 1023 -0.57 24.87 -23.08
N PRO A 1024 0.45 25.60 -23.56
CA PRO A 1024 0.83 25.58 -24.97
C PRO A 1024 1.23 24.19 -25.48
N ALA A 1025 1.41 24.09 -26.80
CA ALA A 1025 2.12 22.96 -27.39
C ALA A 1025 3.58 22.92 -26.89
N ASP A 1026 4.26 21.81 -27.14
CA ASP A 1026 5.67 21.61 -26.85
C ASP A 1026 6.01 21.77 -25.36
N CYS A 1027 5.07 21.38 -24.50
CA CYS A 1027 5.15 21.51 -23.05
C CYS A 1027 5.10 20.17 -22.33
N PHE A 1028 5.66 20.11 -21.13
CA PHE A 1028 5.42 19.03 -20.16
C PHE A 1028 5.04 19.69 -18.84
N ALA A 1029 3.89 19.33 -18.25
CA ALA A 1029 3.46 19.93 -16.99
C ALA A 1029 3.26 18.88 -15.89
N PHE A 1030 3.55 19.25 -14.65
CA PHE A 1030 3.40 18.39 -13.50
C PHE A 1030 3.25 19.21 -12.21
N ASN A 1031 2.82 18.56 -11.11
CA ASN A 1031 2.83 19.21 -9.80
C ASN A 1031 4.14 18.97 -9.06
N PHE A 1032 4.95 20.01 -8.87
CA PHE A 1032 6.11 19.98 -7.98
C PHE A 1032 5.65 20.18 -6.53
N LEU A 1033 6.26 19.44 -5.59
CA LEU A 1033 5.87 19.46 -4.17
C LEU A 1033 4.36 19.23 -3.97
N GLY A 1034 3.78 18.35 -4.80
CA GLY A 1034 2.38 17.92 -4.75
C GLY A 1034 1.32 18.94 -5.18
N SER A 1035 1.66 20.22 -5.30
CA SER A 1035 0.65 21.28 -5.49
C SER A 1035 1.07 22.43 -6.40
N ILE A 1036 2.36 22.62 -6.67
CA ILE A 1036 2.87 23.74 -7.47
C ILE A 1036 2.85 23.32 -8.94
N LEU A 1037 2.03 23.96 -9.77
CA LEU A 1037 1.99 23.66 -11.20
C LEU A 1037 3.31 24.10 -11.85
N THR A 1038 4.12 23.13 -12.28
CA THR A 1038 5.38 23.38 -12.98
C THR A 1038 5.26 23.00 -14.44
N VAL A 1039 5.62 23.91 -15.34
CA VAL A 1039 5.52 23.74 -16.80
C VAL A 1039 6.89 23.89 -17.44
N TYR A 1040 7.38 22.85 -18.10
CA TYR A 1040 8.56 22.91 -18.97
C TYR A 1040 8.14 23.31 -20.38
N HIS A 1041 8.66 24.43 -20.89
CA HIS A 1041 8.47 24.90 -22.26
C HIS A 1041 9.67 24.47 -23.11
N ASN A 1042 9.48 23.60 -24.10
CA ASN A 1042 10.54 23.03 -24.91
C ASN A 1042 10.20 23.10 -26.41
N PRO A 1043 10.33 24.29 -27.05
CA PRO A 1043 9.84 24.52 -28.41
C PRO A 1043 10.42 23.58 -29.48
N GLU A 1044 11.62 23.06 -29.25
CA GLU A 1044 12.28 22.13 -30.17
C GLU A 1044 12.03 20.65 -29.82
N ARG A 1045 11.28 20.38 -28.74
CA ARG A 1045 11.00 19.04 -28.19
C ARG A 1045 12.27 18.18 -28.12
N LYS A 1046 13.38 18.77 -27.65
CA LYS A 1046 14.65 18.07 -27.44
C LYS A 1046 14.59 17.22 -26.17
N ASP A 1047 15.34 16.13 -26.13
CA ASP A 1047 15.56 15.39 -24.89
C ASP A 1047 16.24 16.31 -23.87
N THR A 1048 15.67 16.47 -22.67
CA THR A 1048 16.20 17.43 -21.69
C THR A 1048 17.52 16.99 -21.07
N TYR A 1049 17.85 15.71 -21.22
CA TYR A 1049 19.13 15.13 -20.82
C TYR A 1049 20.18 15.16 -21.93
N SER A 1050 19.83 15.68 -23.11
CA SER A 1050 20.82 16.01 -24.15
C SER A 1050 21.61 17.26 -23.72
N GLY A 1051 22.92 17.29 -23.99
CA GLY A 1051 23.78 18.44 -23.64
C GLY A 1051 23.36 19.77 -24.30
N ASP A 1052 22.48 19.70 -25.31
CA ASP A 1052 22.01 20.80 -26.13
C ASP A 1052 20.68 21.41 -25.66
N CYS A 1053 20.05 20.85 -24.61
CA CYS A 1053 18.83 21.39 -24.00
C CYS A 1053 19.16 21.96 -22.61
N LYS A 1054 19.05 23.28 -22.44
CA LYS A 1054 19.40 23.98 -21.19
C LYS A 1054 18.29 24.91 -20.74
N ILE A 1055 18.14 25.06 -19.43
CA ILE A 1055 17.22 26.05 -18.84
C ILE A 1055 17.79 27.45 -19.09
N ARG A 1056 17.03 28.28 -19.82
CA ARG A 1056 17.37 29.67 -20.12
C ARG A 1056 16.95 30.62 -19.00
N ASN A 1057 15.72 30.47 -18.53
CA ASN A 1057 15.14 31.25 -17.45
C ASN A 1057 13.96 30.51 -16.81
N ILE A 1058 13.57 30.95 -15.61
CA ILE A 1058 12.46 30.39 -14.84
C ILE A 1058 11.57 31.55 -14.37
N GLU A 1059 10.27 31.46 -14.62
CA GLU A 1059 9.27 32.36 -14.05
C GLU A 1059 8.59 31.71 -12.85
N ILE A 1060 8.50 32.43 -11.74
CA ILE A 1060 7.88 31.97 -10.50
C ILE A 1060 6.68 32.88 -10.21
N HIS A 1061 5.50 32.29 -10.03
CA HIS A 1061 4.25 32.99 -9.80
C HIS A 1061 3.73 32.71 -8.38
N GLY A 1062 3.80 33.71 -7.51
CA GLY A 1062 3.27 33.68 -6.14
C GLY A 1062 1.98 34.50 -5.99
N SER A 1063 1.53 34.69 -4.74
CA SER A 1063 0.41 35.59 -4.43
C SER A 1063 0.73 37.07 -4.69
N ASP A 1064 2.01 37.43 -4.58
CA ASP A 1064 2.46 38.83 -4.54
C ASP A 1064 2.99 39.33 -5.90
N GLY A 1065 2.87 38.50 -6.95
CA GLY A 1065 3.33 38.78 -8.31
C GLY A 1065 4.18 37.66 -8.90
N SER A 1066 4.79 37.93 -10.05
CA SER A 1066 5.74 37.03 -10.72
C SER A 1066 7.17 37.57 -10.70
N VAL A 1067 8.14 36.67 -10.71
CA VAL A 1067 9.58 36.99 -10.85
C VAL A 1067 10.23 36.10 -11.88
N THR A 1068 11.12 36.67 -12.71
CA THR A 1068 11.93 35.92 -13.67
C THR A 1068 13.35 35.75 -13.13
N ILE A 1069 13.81 34.51 -13.07
CA ILE A 1069 15.16 34.13 -12.66
C ILE A 1069 15.96 33.72 -13.90
N PRO A 1070 17.10 34.38 -14.21
CA PRO A 1070 17.96 33.96 -15.30
C PRO A 1070 18.71 32.67 -14.94
N GLY A 1071 18.78 31.72 -15.87
CA GLY A 1071 19.45 30.43 -15.67
C GLY A 1071 18.62 29.38 -14.92
N SER A 1072 19.27 28.30 -14.47
CA SER A 1072 18.65 27.13 -13.85
C SER A 1072 18.48 27.20 -12.33
N VAL A 1073 19.18 28.12 -11.67
CA VAL A 1073 19.29 28.16 -10.20
C VAL A 1073 18.38 29.24 -9.63
N ILE A 1074 17.40 28.82 -8.84
CA ILE A 1074 16.52 29.68 -8.05
C ILE A 1074 17.18 29.94 -6.68
N PRO A 1075 17.62 31.18 -6.38
CA PRO A 1075 18.26 31.51 -5.11
C PRO A 1075 17.22 31.83 -4.01
N MET A 1076 17.70 32.05 -2.79
CA MET A 1076 16.91 32.71 -1.75
C MET A 1076 16.54 34.15 -2.15
N PRO A 1077 15.36 34.67 -1.74
CA PRO A 1077 14.35 34.01 -0.89
C PRO A 1077 13.40 33.08 -1.66
N TYR A 1078 13.45 33.06 -3.00
CA TYR A 1078 12.47 32.36 -3.84
C TYR A 1078 12.49 30.84 -3.65
N SER A 1079 13.67 30.23 -3.50
CA SER A 1079 13.81 28.80 -3.19
C SER A 1079 13.07 28.41 -1.90
N LEU A 1080 13.17 29.25 -0.87
CA LEU A 1080 12.47 29.06 0.40
C LEU A 1080 10.97 29.25 0.26
N ASN A 1081 10.53 30.24 -0.52
CA ASN A 1081 9.11 30.46 -0.81
C ASN A 1081 8.48 29.26 -1.55
N VAL A 1082 9.21 28.66 -2.51
CA VAL A 1082 8.78 27.42 -3.19
C VAL A 1082 8.63 26.29 -2.17
N ARG A 1083 9.65 26.04 -1.33
CA ARG A 1083 9.61 24.98 -0.33
C ARG A 1083 8.49 25.16 0.71
N ASN A 1084 8.17 26.41 1.06
CA ASN A 1084 7.13 26.76 2.03
C ASN A 1084 5.72 26.82 1.41
N GLY A 1085 5.54 26.45 0.14
CA GLY A 1085 4.23 26.42 -0.52
C GLY A 1085 3.63 27.79 -0.81
N MET A 1086 4.46 28.85 -0.89
CA MET A 1086 4.02 30.22 -1.20
C MET A 1086 3.91 30.49 -2.72
N VAL A 1087 4.28 29.52 -3.55
CA VAL A 1087 4.30 29.60 -5.02
C VAL A 1087 3.18 28.72 -5.58
N ARG A 1088 2.44 29.23 -6.57
CA ARG A 1088 1.35 28.49 -7.22
C ARG A 1088 1.76 27.88 -8.55
N ARG A 1089 2.64 28.56 -9.30
CA ARG A 1089 3.08 28.12 -10.64
C ARG A 1089 4.54 28.46 -10.89
N ILE A 1090 5.22 27.58 -11.63
CA ILE A 1090 6.59 27.77 -12.10
C ILE A 1090 6.64 27.44 -13.61
N ASP A 1091 7.10 28.37 -14.44
CA ASP A 1091 7.35 28.14 -15.86
C ASP A 1091 8.85 28.10 -16.12
N VAL A 1092 9.33 27.00 -16.69
CA VAL A 1092 10.75 26.76 -16.95
C VAL A 1092 10.97 26.70 -18.46
N TYR A 1093 11.75 27.66 -18.99
CA TYR A 1093 11.98 27.79 -20.43
C TYR A 1093 13.28 27.09 -20.85
N LEU A 1094 13.14 26.06 -21.66
CA LEU A 1094 14.24 25.28 -22.23
C LEU A 1094 14.70 25.85 -23.57
N SER A 1095 15.94 25.53 -23.95
CA SER A 1095 16.63 26.11 -25.10
C SER A 1095 16.34 25.46 -26.44
#